data_AF-A0A2E3RLK7-F1
#
_entry.id   AF-A0A2E3RLK7-F1
#
_cell.length_a   1.000
_cell.length_b   1.000
_cell.length_c   1.000
_cell.angle_alpha   90.00
_cell.angle_beta   90.00
_cell.angle_gamma   90.00
#
_symmetry.space_group_name_H-M   'P 1'
#
loop_
_entity.id
_entity.type
_entity.pdbx_description
1 polymer ?
#
loop_
_entity_poly.entity_id
_entity_poly.type
_entity_poly.pdbx_seq_one_letter_code
_entity_poly.pdbx_strand_id
1 'polypeptide(L)'
;DCSGDCFGNASIDNCGECTGGNTGIVPDSTCSGCTDPTADNYDEDATIDDGTCFYGEDGPIAFQFVESTSQAFYYAFDVHIQENFDNTFPRPLDDEDWVGAFKDLDGDGIGDVCVGARQWDTSDCGGGICDIPLMGVDPFNEAETENYMQEGDIPVFMIYDQSENAFYDAQILGSNGYDFAAVDFPWSPNGVQLIQEISVRYDCYGDLGGHAFIDYCGYCVEGNTGNDEGYADLGCDCDNPAPEEYCIDTDGDEIGNPGTETLYCLEESEGNSYPVLPEDWYLDCTDICIEDPENDIDGDGFCGNEDICPYDFYNDIDNDGICGDVDECPYDSQNDIDNDGICGDVDECPYDPENDADSDGICGDVDDCPYDPDNDIDGDDICGDVDVCPYDYYNDIDGDGICGDVDVCPYDYYNDADGDGICGDQDTCEYDPENDADGDGICGDVDECPYDPENDIDGDDICGDVDDCPYDNNNDIDGDGICGDVDICPNDYYNDIDGDGVCGNEDVCPYDAEDDIDGDGICDCTLEDPNDCPDEDDICPYDPENDADNDGICGDQDECPYDPENDIDADGICGDVDECPYDPYNDADNDGICGDLDICPNDPEDDFDGDGICGDVDECPYDPENDADDDGICGNDDDCPYDPDNDIDGDDICGDVDICPNDYYNDADNDGICGDVDICPNDPDDDFDGDGICGDVDICPYDFYNDADLDGICGDEDICPNDSQNDIDGDGQCCSDENSDGIIDDPYCECAADYYDCNDVCGGDAIEDDCGTCDNIDWNDCDYITMTFNDNANLSSFYVLPEDTSVESVFSDISSNILAIAGASSAAIYDDEWSGTLDNIDQESGYWVVMSDQDELSITGTPIDPETAYSLEVGDNLIGYPLNEFTPILDGMNDEAQLSIKAILGEGQSAYNYNGLWIGSLQYFTPNSGYWFISNESFDFTYQTSEDLGRTAFGNTSVPRNPENFDYYQSKGQAFYYVENIENAIEGDWVLAYNDDILVGARKYDGSMIDIPVMGNDLSEYTVGYCEYGDIPTFKLYRPSTGMLNDLKGDTASWENHNISVIDNLGLSNMPTEIALEPAYPNPFNPTTNLSYTLVNEGEIKLSIYDINGRLVEHIVDSYQHAGSYNISWDASTFSSGIYFVSLSTNSSLLTQKLILVK
;
A
#
# COMPACT_ATOMS: atom_id res chain seq x y z
N ASP A 1 16.49 -71.59 13.60
CA ASP A 1 16.24 -70.21 13.16
C ASP A 1 17.54 -69.46 12.96
N CYS A 2 17.47 -68.20 12.56
CA CYS A 2 18.63 -67.32 12.42
C CYS A 2 19.31 -66.98 13.76
N SER A 3 18.64 -67.20 14.91
CA SER A 3 19.19 -66.96 16.26
C SER A 3 20.04 -68.12 16.82
N GLY A 4 20.26 -69.17 16.01
CA GLY A 4 21.11 -70.30 16.37
C GLY A 4 20.41 -71.47 17.08
N ASP A 5 19.08 -71.43 17.23
CA ASP A 5 18.31 -72.52 17.81
C ASP A 5 17.86 -73.53 16.74
N CYS A 6 18.20 -74.80 16.97
CA CYS A 6 17.76 -75.89 16.09
C CYS A 6 16.24 -76.07 16.18
N PHE A 7 15.55 -75.91 15.05
CA PHE A 7 14.08 -75.91 14.92
C PHE A 7 13.34 -74.74 15.60
N GLY A 8 14.02 -73.64 15.91
CA GLY A 8 13.37 -72.39 16.34
C GLY A 8 12.70 -71.63 15.18
N ASN A 9 11.92 -70.60 15.53
CA ASN A 9 10.99 -69.88 14.64
C ASN A 9 11.48 -68.52 14.14
N ALA A 10 12.65 -68.02 14.54
CA ALA A 10 13.19 -66.78 13.98
C ALA A 10 13.67 -66.96 12.53
N SER A 11 13.49 -65.92 11.71
CA SER A 11 13.92 -65.87 10.30
C SER A 11 14.65 -64.57 10.03
N ILE A 12 15.49 -64.57 9.01
CA ILE A 12 16.06 -63.32 8.52
C ILE A 12 14.93 -62.59 7.79
N ASP A 13 14.65 -61.35 8.15
CA ASP A 13 13.69 -60.50 7.46
C ASP A 13 14.32 -59.77 6.27
N ASN A 14 13.56 -58.85 5.66
CA ASN A 14 13.99 -58.18 4.45
C ASN A 14 15.10 -57.13 4.73
N CYS A 15 15.19 -56.62 5.96
CA CYS A 15 16.32 -55.81 6.44
C CYS A 15 17.62 -56.60 6.66
N GLY A 16 17.58 -57.94 6.53
CA GLY A 16 18.74 -58.80 6.79
C GLY A 16 18.98 -59.09 8.28
N GLU A 17 18.07 -58.66 9.16
CA GLU A 17 18.14 -58.87 10.59
C GLU A 17 17.34 -60.11 11.02
N CYS A 18 17.72 -60.70 12.15
CA CYS A 18 17.10 -61.93 12.62
C CYS A 18 15.88 -61.65 13.50
N THR A 19 14.68 -61.76 12.94
CA THR A 19 13.42 -61.38 13.60
C THR A 19 12.45 -62.55 13.79
N GLY A 20 11.48 -62.36 14.68
CA GLY A 20 10.52 -63.40 15.09
C GLY A 20 11.05 -64.41 16.12
N GLY A 21 10.18 -65.29 16.63
CA GLY A 21 10.53 -66.20 17.72
C GLY A 21 10.69 -65.49 19.07
N ASN A 22 11.82 -65.68 19.77
CA ASN A 22 12.12 -65.06 21.07
C ASN A 22 13.13 -63.90 20.96
N THR A 23 13.38 -63.36 19.76
CA THR A 23 14.41 -62.31 19.56
C THR A 23 14.00 -60.96 20.14
N GLY A 24 12.70 -60.69 20.26
CA GLY A 24 12.18 -59.41 20.74
C GLY A 24 12.22 -58.29 19.69
N ILE A 25 12.62 -58.60 18.46
CA ILE A 25 12.71 -57.67 17.33
C ILE A 25 11.49 -57.93 16.42
N VAL A 26 10.75 -56.86 16.12
CA VAL A 26 9.61 -56.88 15.20
C VAL A 26 10.18 -56.92 13.76
N PRO A 27 9.66 -57.80 12.88
CA PRO A 27 10.12 -57.83 11.49
C PRO A 27 10.02 -56.45 10.82
N ASP A 28 11.05 -56.11 10.05
CA ASP A 28 11.15 -54.91 9.19
C ASP A 28 11.25 -53.55 9.93
N SER A 29 11.14 -53.49 11.26
CA SER A 29 10.98 -52.24 12.03
C SER A 29 12.23 -51.35 12.19
N THR A 30 13.34 -51.65 11.52
CA THR A 30 14.60 -50.87 11.64
C THR A 30 15.17 -50.45 10.29
N CYS A 31 14.48 -50.80 9.20
CA CYS A 31 14.83 -50.31 7.86
C CYS A 31 13.57 -49.91 7.07
N SER A 32 12.45 -49.76 7.80
CA SER A 32 11.17 -49.27 7.30
C SER A 32 10.98 -47.81 7.71
N GLY A 33 10.73 -46.95 6.74
CA GLY A 33 10.55 -45.51 6.87
C GLY A 33 10.42 -44.91 5.46
N CYS A 34 10.22 -43.59 5.36
CA CYS A 34 10.13 -42.96 4.04
C CYS A 34 11.46 -43.08 3.29
N THR A 35 11.46 -43.78 2.15
CA THR A 35 12.66 -43.93 1.30
C THR A 35 12.76 -42.89 0.20
N ASP A 36 11.79 -41.97 0.12
CA ASP A 36 11.74 -40.94 -0.91
C ASP A 36 12.49 -39.68 -0.46
N PRO A 37 13.61 -39.30 -1.11
CA PRO A 37 14.37 -38.10 -0.77
C PRO A 37 13.63 -36.77 -0.97
N THR A 38 12.44 -36.77 -1.60
CA THR A 38 11.61 -35.57 -1.77
C THR A 38 10.56 -35.36 -0.68
N ALA A 39 10.42 -36.30 0.26
CA ALA A 39 9.50 -36.19 1.39
C ALA A 39 10.13 -35.50 2.61
N ASP A 40 9.35 -34.69 3.34
CA ASP A 40 9.80 -33.97 4.54
C ASP A 40 10.29 -34.89 5.66
N ASN A 41 9.79 -36.13 5.68
CA ASN A 41 10.19 -37.15 6.65
C ASN A 41 11.07 -38.25 6.04
N TYR A 42 11.80 -37.94 4.96
CA TYR A 42 12.79 -38.82 4.35
C TYR A 42 13.79 -39.40 5.36
N ASP A 43 13.99 -40.72 5.32
CA ASP A 43 14.97 -41.44 6.12
C ASP A 43 16.05 -42.07 5.22
N GLU A 44 17.25 -41.48 5.22
CA GLU A 44 18.40 -41.96 4.44
C GLU A 44 18.85 -43.39 4.81
N ASP A 45 18.48 -43.88 5.99
CA ASP A 45 18.81 -45.23 6.48
C ASP A 45 17.70 -46.26 6.17
N ALA A 46 16.54 -45.83 5.66
CA ALA A 46 15.46 -46.73 5.26
C ALA A 46 15.79 -47.46 3.95
N THR A 47 15.44 -48.74 3.87
CA THR A 47 15.64 -49.58 2.67
C THR A 47 14.36 -50.26 2.18
N ILE A 48 13.27 -50.06 2.91
CA ILE A 48 11.92 -50.57 2.64
C ILE A 48 10.97 -49.41 2.91
N ASP A 49 10.30 -48.93 1.87
CA ASP A 49 9.22 -47.94 2.04
C ASP A 49 8.04 -48.57 2.80
N ASP A 50 7.57 -47.91 3.85
CA ASP A 50 6.40 -48.31 4.63
C ASP A 50 5.15 -47.45 4.39
N GLY A 51 5.20 -46.55 3.39
CA GLY A 51 4.09 -45.68 3.00
C GLY A 51 3.84 -44.56 4.01
N THR A 52 4.85 -44.17 4.78
CA THR A 52 4.78 -43.07 5.74
C THR A 52 5.33 -41.76 5.19
N CYS A 53 5.77 -41.70 3.92
CA CYS A 53 6.25 -40.46 3.29
C CYS A 53 5.22 -39.34 3.43
N PHE A 54 5.66 -38.23 4.03
CA PHE A 54 4.90 -37.02 4.25
C PHE A 54 5.55 -35.91 3.44
N TYR A 55 4.76 -35.25 2.62
CA TYR A 55 5.11 -34.06 1.86
C TYR A 55 4.18 -32.98 2.43
N GLY A 56 4.73 -31.86 2.90
CA GLY A 56 3.99 -30.81 3.60
C GLY A 56 2.85 -30.22 2.77
N GLU A 57 2.07 -29.34 3.40
CA GLU A 57 0.99 -28.62 2.71
C GLU A 57 1.52 -27.72 1.57
N ASP A 58 2.83 -27.45 1.53
CA ASP A 58 3.52 -26.64 0.51
C ASP A 58 3.93 -27.42 -0.76
N GLY A 59 3.47 -28.66 -0.94
CA GLY A 59 3.76 -29.48 -2.12
C GLY A 59 5.14 -30.16 -2.12
N PRO A 60 5.54 -30.82 -3.24
CA PRO A 60 6.82 -31.52 -3.33
C PRO A 60 8.00 -30.54 -3.30
N ILE A 61 9.13 -30.90 -2.67
CA ILE A 61 10.35 -30.05 -2.60
C ILE A 61 10.80 -29.53 -3.98
N ALA A 62 10.56 -30.29 -5.06
CA ALA A 62 10.90 -29.89 -6.43
C ALA A 62 10.04 -28.74 -6.98
N PHE A 63 8.90 -28.45 -6.37
CA PHE A 63 7.99 -27.35 -6.73
C PHE A 63 8.05 -26.17 -5.75
N GLN A 64 8.89 -26.21 -4.72
CA GLN A 64 9.08 -25.07 -3.83
C GLN A 64 9.84 -23.94 -4.54
N PHE A 65 9.35 -22.72 -4.42
CA PHE A 65 9.96 -21.49 -4.93
C PHE A 65 9.79 -20.37 -3.90
N VAL A 66 10.55 -19.28 -4.06
CA VAL A 66 10.44 -18.06 -3.24
C VAL A 66 9.63 -17.04 -4.04
N GLU A 67 8.71 -16.33 -3.40
CA GLU A 67 7.92 -15.30 -4.10
C GLU A 67 8.81 -14.11 -4.51
N SER A 68 8.45 -13.45 -5.61
CA SER A 68 9.18 -12.33 -6.20
C SER A 68 8.20 -11.24 -6.61
N THR A 69 8.58 -9.96 -6.50
CA THR A 69 7.78 -8.87 -7.11
C THR A 69 7.68 -8.92 -8.63
N SER A 70 8.62 -9.59 -9.26
CA SER A 70 8.56 -9.86 -10.68
C SER A 70 7.78 -11.15 -10.83
N GLN A 71 6.48 -11.08 -11.08
CA GLN A 71 5.64 -12.27 -11.19
C GLN A 71 4.76 -12.24 -12.44
N ALA A 72 4.38 -13.38 -12.98
CA ALA A 72 3.44 -13.48 -14.09
C ALA A 72 2.43 -14.59 -13.82
N PHE A 73 1.21 -14.45 -14.32
CA PHE A 73 0.14 -15.43 -14.12
C PHE A 73 -0.23 -16.10 -15.44
N TYR A 74 -0.11 -17.43 -15.47
CA TYR A 74 -0.41 -18.24 -16.65
C TYR A 74 -1.69 -19.04 -16.42
N TYR A 75 -2.75 -18.71 -17.14
CA TYR A 75 -4.05 -19.37 -17.04
C TYR A 75 -4.11 -20.54 -18.01
N ALA A 76 -4.29 -21.76 -17.50
CA ALA A 76 -4.39 -22.95 -18.34
C ALA A 76 -5.83 -23.49 -18.42
N PHE A 77 -6.36 -23.60 -19.65
CA PHE A 77 -7.76 -23.99 -19.91
C PHE A 77 -7.98 -25.51 -19.88
N ASP A 78 -6.99 -26.31 -20.26
CA ASP A 78 -7.04 -27.77 -20.23
C ASP A 78 -5.69 -28.32 -19.77
N VAL A 79 -5.70 -29.12 -18.69
CA VAL A 79 -4.49 -29.77 -18.17
C VAL A 79 -4.76 -31.26 -17.98
N HIS A 80 -3.96 -32.10 -18.63
CA HIS A 80 -4.20 -33.55 -18.62
C HIS A 80 -2.96 -34.42 -18.91
N ILE A 81 -3.05 -35.69 -18.50
CA ILE A 81 -2.04 -36.72 -18.78
C ILE A 81 -2.59 -37.74 -19.78
N GLN A 82 -1.80 -38.11 -20.79
CA GLN A 82 -2.21 -39.06 -21.81
C GLN A 82 -2.24 -40.51 -21.29
N GLU A 83 -3.39 -41.20 -21.36
CA GLU A 83 -3.47 -42.62 -20.96
C GLU A 83 -2.93 -43.59 -22.03
N ASN A 84 -3.07 -43.24 -23.32
CA ASN A 84 -2.75 -44.13 -24.45
C ASN A 84 -2.10 -43.37 -25.61
N PHE A 85 -1.17 -44.05 -26.30
CA PHE A 85 -0.37 -43.54 -27.42
C PHE A 85 -1.17 -42.95 -28.62
N ASP A 86 -2.48 -43.21 -28.71
CA ASP A 86 -3.33 -42.75 -29.82
C ASP A 86 -4.13 -41.47 -29.51
N ASN A 87 -3.90 -40.84 -28.35
CA ASN A 87 -4.57 -39.64 -27.85
C ASN A 87 -6.11 -39.69 -27.82
N THR A 88 -6.69 -40.89 -27.77
CA THR A 88 -8.16 -41.04 -27.85
C THR A 88 -8.89 -40.82 -26.53
N PHE A 89 -8.17 -40.79 -25.40
CA PHE A 89 -8.70 -40.59 -24.04
C PHE A 89 -7.65 -39.90 -23.15
N PRO A 90 -7.67 -38.56 -23.04
CA PRO A 90 -6.89 -37.84 -22.03
C PRO A 90 -7.47 -38.05 -20.62
N ARG A 91 -6.60 -38.20 -19.61
CA ARG A 91 -6.97 -38.26 -18.18
C ARG A 91 -6.75 -36.87 -17.57
N PRO A 92 -7.79 -36.16 -17.10
CA PRO A 92 -7.60 -34.91 -16.36
C PRO A 92 -6.82 -35.19 -15.06
N LEU A 93 -6.17 -34.16 -14.53
CA LEU A 93 -5.48 -34.23 -13.24
C LEU A 93 -6.50 -34.45 -12.11
N ASP A 94 -6.06 -35.16 -11.07
CA ASP A 94 -6.79 -35.26 -9.81
C ASP A 94 -6.48 -34.00 -8.94
N ASP A 95 -7.34 -33.70 -7.96
CA ASP A 95 -7.22 -32.52 -7.05
C ASP A 95 -5.93 -32.52 -6.21
N GLU A 96 -5.29 -33.67 -6.06
CA GLU A 96 -4.01 -33.85 -5.39
C GLU A 96 -2.79 -33.66 -6.32
N ASP A 97 -2.97 -33.53 -7.64
CA ASP A 97 -1.86 -33.39 -8.60
C ASP A 97 -1.31 -31.95 -8.63
N TRP A 98 -0.06 -31.76 -9.03
CA TRP A 98 0.58 -30.42 -9.10
C TRP A 98 1.05 -30.09 -10.51
N VAL A 99 0.94 -28.82 -10.89
CA VAL A 99 1.52 -28.24 -12.11
C VAL A 99 2.55 -27.20 -11.70
N GLY A 100 3.76 -27.28 -12.23
CA GLY A 100 4.76 -26.25 -12.01
C GLY A 100 5.48 -25.81 -13.26
N ALA A 101 5.97 -24.59 -13.17
CA ALA A 101 6.70 -23.88 -14.18
C ALA A 101 8.18 -23.78 -13.75
N PHE A 102 9.05 -24.01 -14.71
CA PHE A 102 10.48 -24.08 -14.50
C PHE A 102 11.22 -23.22 -15.52
N LYS A 103 12.34 -22.66 -15.10
CA LYS A 103 13.34 -22.10 -16.01
C LYS A 103 14.29 -23.19 -16.48
N ASP A 104 14.49 -23.26 -17.80
CA ASP A 104 15.51 -24.06 -18.44
C ASP A 104 16.80 -23.23 -18.58
N LEU A 105 17.85 -23.59 -17.84
CA LEU A 105 19.10 -22.83 -17.81
C LEU A 105 20.08 -23.27 -18.92
N ASP A 106 19.95 -24.48 -19.45
CA ASP A 106 20.89 -25.04 -20.41
C ASP A 106 20.33 -25.20 -21.84
N GLY A 107 19.04 -24.92 -22.01
CA GLY A 107 18.32 -24.86 -23.28
C GLY A 107 18.00 -26.24 -23.85
N ASP A 108 17.94 -27.28 -23.02
CA ASP A 108 17.64 -28.65 -23.44
C ASP A 108 16.14 -28.99 -23.47
N GLY A 109 15.28 -28.05 -23.06
CA GLY A 109 13.83 -28.17 -22.99
C GLY A 109 13.31 -28.78 -21.69
N ILE A 110 14.18 -28.99 -20.69
CA ILE A 110 13.83 -29.56 -19.38
C ILE A 110 13.99 -28.49 -18.30
N GLY A 111 13.07 -28.48 -17.33
CA GLY A 111 13.10 -27.52 -16.23
C GLY A 111 14.24 -27.79 -15.24
N ASP A 112 15.08 -26.78 -15.00
CA ASP A 112 16.16 -26.86 -13.99
C ASP A 112 15.75 -26.26 -12.64
N VAL A 113 15.12 -25.08 -12.67
CA VAL A 113 14.79 -24.28 -11.49
C VAL A 113 13.29 -24.06 -11.46
N CYS A 114 12.61 -24.50 -10.38
CA CYS A 114 11.21 -24.17 -10.17
C CYS A 114 11.10 -22.66 -9.94
N VAL A 115 10.28 -22.02 -10.76
CA VAL A 115 9.97 -20.59 -10.66
C VAL A 115 8.53 -20.36 -10.25
N GLY A 116 7.75 -21.44 -10.07
CA GLY A 116 6.32 -21.32 -9.88
C GLY A 116 5.63 -22.67 -9.85
N ALA A 117 4.62 -22.83 -9.01
CA ALA A 117 3.87 -24.08 -8.93
C ALA A 117 2.47 -23.86 -8.37
N ARG A 118 1.59 -24.82 -8.66
CA ARG A 118 0.24 -24.87 -8.14
C ARG A 118 -0.29 -26.28 -8.01
N GLN A 119 -1.01 -26.53 -6.93
CA GLN A 119 -1.85 -27.72 -6.83
C GLN A 119 -3.06 -27.58 -7.76
N TRP A 120 -3.35 -28.60 -8.54
CA TRP A 120 -4.35 -28.57 -9.60
C TRP A 120 -5.77 -28.94 -9.10
N ASP A 121 -6.22 -28.26 -8.04
CA ASP A 121 -7.59 -28.37 -7.56
C ASP A 121 -8.50 -27.34 -8.27
N THR A 122 -9.11 -27.76 -9.37
CA THR A 122 -10.05 -26.90 -10.14
C THR A 122 -11.32 -26.51 -9.37
N SER A 123 -11.56 -27.05 -8.17
CA SER A 123 -12.67 -26.61 -7.33
C SER A 123 -12.39 -25.33 -6.55
N ASP A 124 -11.11 -24.96 -6.41
CA ASP A 124 -10.62 -23.72 -5.81
C ASP A 124 -10.23 -22.67 -6.88
N CYS A 125 -10.79 -22.82 -8.09
CA CYS A 125 -10.53 -21.92 -9.21
C CYS A 125 -11.87 -21.44 -9.81
N GLY A 126 -12.12 -20.13 -9.80
CA GLY A 126 -13.23 -19.50 -10.50
C GLY A 126 -13.32 -19.95 -11.96
N GLY A 127 -14.53 -20.31 -12.44
CA GLY A 127 -14.74 -20.79 -13.81
C GLY A 127 -14.08 -22.14 -14.15
N GLY A 128 -13.42 -22.81 -13.19
CA GLY A 128 -12.65 -24.04 -13.41
C GLY A 128 -11.33 -23.83 -14.16
N ILE A 129 -10.83 -22.59 -14.24
CA ILE A 129 -9.58 -22.21 -14.88
C ILE A 129 -8.63 -21.68 -13.81
N CYS A 130 -7.55 -22.40 -13.55
CA CYS A 130 -6.55 -22.00 -12.58
C CYS A 130 -5.42 -21.21 -13.26
N ASP A 131 -4.92 -20.16 -12.60
CA ASP A 131 -3.63 -19.56 -12.95
C ASP A 131 -2.46 -20.43 -12.47
N ILE A 132 -1.24 -20.12 -12.90
CA ILE A 132 0.01 -20.70 -12.43
C ILE A 132 0.95 -19.50 -12.22
N PRO A 133 1.45 -19.26 -10.99
CA PRO A 133 2.25 -18.07 -10.73
C PRO A 133 3.68 -18.36 -11.15
N LEU A 134 4.32 -17.46 -11.88
CA LEU A 134 5.70 -17.61 -12.35
C LEU A 134 6.53 -16.43 -11.87
N MET A 135 7.51 -16.71 -11.04
CA MET A 135 8.42 -15.75 -10.45
C MET A 135 9.62 -15.46 -11.37
N GLY A 136 10.02 -14.21 -11.36
CA GLY A 136 11.15 -13.67 -12.09
C GLY A 136 12.30 -13.29 -11.19
N VAL A 137 13.36 -12.80 -11.80
CA VAL A 137 14.50 -12.25 -11.07
C VAL A 137 14.04 -11.01 -10.30
N ASP A 138 14.31 -10.99 -9.01
CA ASP A 138 14.09 -9.87 -8.12
C ASP A 138 15.44 -9.14 -7.85
N PRO A 139 15.57 -7.84 -8.19
CA PRO A 139 16.76 -7.04 -7.90
C PRO A 139 17.07 -6.90 -6.39
N PHE A 140 16.08 -7.09 -5.52
CA PHE A 140 16.20 -6.94 -4.07
C PHE A 140 16.57 -8.26 -3.38
N ASN A 141 16.16 -9.41 -3.94
CA ASN A 141 16.55 -10.76 -3.53
C ASN A 141 17.33 -11.52 -4.63
N GLU A 142 18.31 -10.87 -5.26
CA GLU A 142 19.13 -11.50 -6.34
C GLU A 142 19.78 -12.82 -5.90
N ALA A 143 20.13 -12.97 -4.62
CA ALA A 143 20.83 -14.16 -4.14
C ALA A 143 19.99 -15.45 -4.25
N GLU A 144 18.67 -15.33 -4.16
CA GLU A 144 17.74 -16.46 -4.24
C GLU A 144 17.05 -16.55 -5.61
N THR A 145 16.87 -15.40 -6.28
CA THR A 145 16.14 -15.30 -7.56
C THR A 145 17.04 -15.14 -8.79
N GLU A 146 18.38 -15.14 -8.68
CA GLU A 146 19.30 -14.94 -9.83
C GLU A 146 19.04 -15.88 -11.03
N ASN A 147 18.50 -17.07 -10.76
CA ASN A 147 18.19 -18.09 -11.76
C ASN A 147 16.69 -18.22 -12.05
N TYR A 148 15.88 -17.22 -11.70
CA TYR A 148 14.45 -17.14 -12.03
C TYR A 148 14.23 -16.50 -13.40
N MET A 149 12.98 -16.37 -13.83
CA MET A 149 12.61 -15.86 -15.15
C MET A 149 13.09 -14.43 -15.38
N GLN A 150 13.63 -14.17 -16.56
CA GLN A 150 13.89 -12.82 -17.07
C GLN A 150 12.91 -12.54 -18.20
N GLU A 151 12.67 -11.26 -18.49
CA GLU A 151 11.76 -10.87 -19.56
C GLU A 151 12.19 -11.50 -20.89
N GLY A 152 11.25 -12.20 -21.54
CA GLY A 152 11.48 -12.96 -22.77
C GLY A 152 11.86 -14.43 -22.57
N ASP A 153 12.19 -14.87 -21.35
CA ASP A 153 12.43 -16.29 -21.07
C ASP A 153 11.15 -17.11 -21.28
N ILE A 154 11.28 -18.33 -21.79
CA ILE A 154 10.12 -19.21 -22.03
C ILE A 154 10.09 -20.27 -20.92
N PRO A 155 9.02 -20.33 -20.11
CA PRO A 155 8.90 -21.34 -19.07
C PRO A 155 8.62 -22.72 -19.68
N VAL A 156 9.13 -23.76 -19.02
CA VAL A 156 8.77 -25.15 -19.31
C VAL A 156 7.93 -25.69 -18.15
N PHE A 157 6.99 -26.59 -18.43
CA PHE A 157 6.02 -27.06 -17.46
C PHE A 157 6.25 -28.53 -17.09
N MET A 158 6.02 -28.86 -15.83
CA MET A 158 6.07 -30.22 -15.30
C MET A 158 4.81 -30.53 -14.50
N ILE A 159 4.30 -31.74 -14.64
CA ILE A 159 3.16 -32.23 -13.86
C ILE A 159 3.64 -33.30 -12.90
N TYR A 160 3.21 -33.21 -11.65
CA TYR A 160 3.39 -34.24 -10.64
C TYR A 160 2.06 -34.92 -10.34
N ASP A 161 2.01 -36.21 -10.68
CA ASP A 161 0.90 -37.10 -10.36
C ASP A 161 1.12 -37.66 -8.96
N GLN A 162 0.36 -37.16 -7.99
CA GLN A 162 0.51 -37.55 -6.59
C GLN A 162 0.08 -39.00 -6.37
N SER A 163 -0.92 -39.47 -7.12
CA SER A 163 -1.43 -40.83 -7.00
C SER A 163 -0.40 -41.90 -7.42
N GLU A 164 0.46 -41.55 -8.37
CA GLU A 164 1.53 -42.39 -8.89
C GLU A 164 2.92 -42.07 -8.31
N ASN A 165 3.06 -40.95 -7.60
CA ASN A 165 4.33 -40.36 -7.17
C ASN A 165 5.32 -40.26 -8.34
N ALA A 166 4.90 -39.58 -9.42
CA ALA A 166 5.65 -39.49 -10.67
C ALA A 166 5.63 -38.06 -11.23
N PHE A 167 6.79 -37.63 -11.73
CA PHE A 167 6.97 -36.34 -12.40
C PHE A 167 7.03 -36.56 -13.91
N TYR A 168 6.35 -35.70 -14.65
CA TYR A 168 6.26 -35.77 -16.11
C TYR A 168 6.48 -34.39 -16.71
N ASP A 169 7.39 -34.30 -17.68
CA ASP A 169 7.53 -33.08 -18.48
C ASP A 169 6.28 -32.90 -19.35
N ALA A 170 5.75 -31.68 -19.38
CA ALA A 170 4.51 -31.33 -20.06
C ALA A 170 4.76 -30.42 -21.27
N GLN A 171 3.91 -30.57 -22.27
CA GLN A 171 3.95 -29.80 -23.51
C GLN A 171 2.76 -28.84 -23.58
N ILE A 172 3.01 -27.65 -24.11
CA ILE A 172 2.00 -26.61 -24.30
C ILE A 172 1.51 -26.56 -25.76
N LEU A 173 0.22 -26.30 -25.97
CA LEU A 173 -0.34 -25.97 -27.29
C LEU A 173 -0.99 -24.58 -27.29
N GLY A 174 -0.70 -23.79 -28.33
CA GLY A 174 -1.26 -22.46 -28.55
C GLY A 174 -2.62 -22.45 -29.28
N SER A 175 -3.19 -21.26 -29.44
CA SER A 175 -4.54 -20.97 -29.98
C SER A 175 -4.82 -21.41 -31.43
N ASN A 176 -3.81 -21.80 -32.21
CA ASN A 176 -3.98 -22.13 -33.64
C ASN A 176 -4.16 -23.62 -33.97
N GLY A 177 -4.21 -24.51 -32.97
CA GLY A 177 -4.71 -25.89 -33.08
C GLY A 177 -3.98 -26.89 -34.01
N TYR A 178 -3.00 -26.46 -34.82
CA TYR A 178 -2.25 -27.32 -35.74
C TYR A 178 -0.82 -26.79 -36.00
N ASP A 179 -0.01 -26.59 -34.97
CA ASP A 179 1.44 -26.51 -35.14
C ASP A 179 2.16 -27.04 -33.90
N PHE A 180 3.16 -27.90 -34.11
CA PHE A 180 4.07 -28.38 -33.05
C PHE A 180 5.30 -27.46 -32.91
N ALA A 181 5.35 -26.38 -33.69
CA ALA A 181 6.26 -25.27 -33.45
C ALA A 181 5.65 -24.36 -32.38
N ALA A 182 6.37 -24.20 -31.27
CA ALA A 182 6.04 -23.35 -30.15
C ALA A 182 5.43 -22.01 -30.60
N VAL A 183 4.20 -21.74 -30.15
CA VAL A 183 3.86 -20.35 -29.84
C VAL A 183 4.65 -20.08 -28.56
N ASP A 184 5.73 -19.33 -28.66
CA ASP A 184 6.52 -18.96 -27.50
C ASP A 184 5.62 -18.08 -26.62
N PHE A 185 5.38 -18.51 -25.38
CA PHE A 185 4.74 -17.70 -24.33
C PHE A 185 5.85 -17.13 -23.46
N PRO A 186 6.48 -16.01 -23.85
CA PRO A 186 7.55 -15.42 -23.06
C PRO A 186 7.01 -14.91 -21.73
N TRP A 187 7.79 -15.11 -20.69
CA TRP A 187 7.57 -14.52 -19.40
C TRP A 187 7.87 -13.02 -19.45
N SER A 188 7.01 -12.24 -18.80
CA SER A 188 7.19 -10.80 -18.60
C SER A 188 6.71 -10.44 -17.19
N PRO A 189 7.32 -9.45 -16.52
CA PRO A 189 6.84 -8.97 -15.22
C PRO A 189 5.37 -8.55 -15.29
N ASN A 190 4.58 -8.95 -14.29
CA ASN A 190 3.13 -8.79 -14.16
C ASN A 190 2.31 -9.25 -15.38
N GLY A 191 2.89 -10.12 -16.22
CA GLY A 191 2.28 -10.62 -17.44
C GLY A 191 1.14 -11.60 -17.16
N VAL A 192 0.11 -11.57 -18.01
CA VAL A 192 -0.99 -12.54 -17.99
C VAL A 192 -0.96 -13.33 -19.30
N GLN A 193 -0.83 -14.65 -19.20
CA GLN A 193 -0.73 -15.54 -20.37
C GLN A 193 -1.87 -16.55 -20.38
N LEU A 194 -2.46 -16.78 -21.54
CA LEU A 194 -3.58 -17.71 -21.73
C LEU A 194 -3.09 -18.96 -22.47
N ILE A 195 -2.92 -20.08 -21.76
CA ILE A 195 -2.51 -21.37 -22.32
C ILE A 195 -3.73 -22.24 -22.59
N GLN A 196 -3.95 -22.63 -23.85
CA GLN A 196 -5.09 -23.50 -24.21
C GLN A 196 -4.97 -24.90 -23.61
N GLU A 197 -3.78 -25.51 -23.66
CA GLU A 197 -3.57 -26.89 -23.21
C GLU A 197 -2.15 -27.08 -22.65
N ILE A 198 -2.05 -27.66 -21.44
CA ILE A 198 -0.82 -28.23 -20.88
C ILE A 198 -1.02 -29.75 -20.80
N SER A 199 -0.24 -30.53 -21.55
CA SER A 199 -0.45 -31.98 -21.60
C SER A 199 0.83 -32.80 -21.52
N VAL A 200 0.75 -33.91 -20.79
CA VAL A 200 1.82 -34.93 -20.77
C VAL A 200 1.52 -35.97 -21.83
N ARG A 201 2.45 -36.16 -22.77
CA ARG A 201 2.27 -37.03 -23.94
C ARG A 201 3.34 -38.11 -24.02
N TYR A 202 3.02 -39.22 -24.69
CA TYR A 202 4.00 -40.24 -25.03
C TYR A 202 4.92 -39.76 -26.17
N ASP A 203 6.22 -39.93 -25.95
CA ASP A 203 7.24 -39.73 -26.96
C ASP A 203 7.26 -40.89 -27.97
N CYS A 204 8.08 -40.83 -29.02
CA CYS A 204 8.09 -41.91 -30.02
C CYS A 204 8.71 -43.25 -29.58
N TYR A 205 9.32 -43.33 -28.39
CA TYR A 205 9.69 -44.59 -27.73
C TYR A 205 8.58 -45.13 -26.81
N GLY A 206 7.52 -44.35 -26.61
CA GLY A 206 6.42 -44.69 -25.72
C GLY A 206 6.78 -44.43 -24.26
N ASP A 207 7.69 -43.50 -24.01
CA ASP A 207 7.96 -42.95 -22.68
C ASP A 207 7.03 -41.74 -22.47
N LEU A 208 6.23 -41.76 -21.39
CA LEU A 208 5.27 -40.71 -21.04
C LEU A 208 6.03 -39.49 -20.48
N GLY A 209 5.78 -38.30 -21.02
CA GLY A 209 6.56 -37.09 -20.71
C GLY A 209 7.97 -37.13 -21.31
N GLY A 210 8.21 -37.95 -22.33
CA GLY A 210 9.53 -38.07 -22.97
C GLY A 210 9.77 -37.04 -24.09
N HIS A 211 11.04 -36.76 -24.36
CA HIS A 211 11.48 -35.76 -25.34
C HIS A 211 11.82 -36.32 -26.73
N ALA A 212 11.68 -37.63 -26.95
CA ALA A 212 12.04 -38.21 -28.24
C ALA A 212 10.93 -38.01 -29.29
N PHE A 213 11.28 -37.49 -30.47
CA PHE A 213 10.35 -37.28 -31.58
C PHE A 213 10.77 -38.01 -32.88
N ILE A 214 9.81 -38.17 -33.80
CA ILE A 214 10.03 -38.88 -35.07
C ILE A 214 10.66 -37.93 -36.08
N ASP A 215 11.88 -38.24 -36.54
CA ASP A 215 12.53 -37.54 -37.63
C ASP A 215 11.85 -37.79 -38.99
N TYR A 216 12.22 -37.03 -40.01
CA TYR A 216 11.71 -37.20 -41.39
C TYR A 216 11.93 -38.60 -41.99
N CYS A 217 12.81 -39.41 -41.42
CA CYS A 217 13.07 -40.78 -41.84
C CYS A 217 12.22 -41.82 -41.10
N GLY A 218 11.35 -41.39 -40.18
CA GLY A 218 10.52 -42.27 -39.36
C GLY A 218 11.27 -42.89 -38.18
N TYR A 219 12.45 -42.35 -37.81
CA TYR A 219 13.22 -42.80 -36.66
C TYR A 219 13.03 -41.86 -35.48
N CYS A 220 12.96 -42.45 -34.29
CA CYS A 220 12.88 -41.71 -33.04
C CYS A 220 14.28 -41.18 -32.66
N VAL A 221 14.44 -39.86 -32.59
CA VAL A 221 15.71 -39.12 -32.35
C VAL A 221 15.59 -38.17 -31.15
N GLU A 222 16.73 -37.61 -30.70
CA GLU A 222 16.88 -36.73 -29.52
C GLU A 222 16.56 -37.38 -28.16
N GLY A 223 16.62 -36.64 -27.05
CA GLY A 223 16.50 -37.16 -25.69
C GLY A 223 17.52 -38.27 -25.32
N ASN A 224 17.09 -39.26 -24.54
CA ASN A 224 17.93 -40.39 -24.09
C ASN A 224 18.27 -41.44 -25.19
N THR A 225 17.97 -41.14 -26.45
CA THR A 225 18.11 -42.08 -27.58
C THR A 225 19.57 -42.24 -28.03
N GLY A 226 20.44 -41.29 -27.66
CA GLY A 226 21.85 -41.24 -28.06
C GLY A 226 22.06 -40.94 -29.55
N ASN A 227 21.02 -40.41 -30.21
CA ASN A 227 20.96 -40.12 -31.64
C ASN A 227 20.53 -38.66 -31.84
N ASP A 228 21.41 -37.82 -32.41
CA ASP A 228 21.08 -36.43 -32.75
C ASP A 228 20.08 -36.35 -33.92
N GLU A 229 19.45 -35.20 -34.11
CA GLU A 229 18.65 -34.90 -35.30
C GLU A 229 19.46 -35.24 -36.58
N GLY A 230 18.95 -36.18 -37.40
CA GLY A 230 19.64 -36.66 -38.60
C GLY A 230 20.59 -37.86 -38.42
N TYR A 231 20.55 -38.58 -37.30
CA TYR A 231 21.36 -39.76 -37.00
C TYR A 231 21.31 -40.90 -38.07
N ALA A 232 20.31 -40.90 -38.96
CA ALA A 232 20.18 -41.84 -40.07
C ALA A 232 20.70 -41.34 -41.43
N ASP A 233 21.50 -40.27 -41.50
CA ASP A 233 21.93 -39.70 -42.78
C ASP A 233 23.14 -40.42 -43.41
N LEU A 234 22.96 -41.70 -43.74
CA LEU A 234 23.74 -42.49 -44.72
C LEU A 234 23.08 -43.85 -44.98
N GLY A 235 21.86 -43.85 -45.54
CA GLY A 235 21.34 -45.01 -46.27
C GLY A 235 19.95 -45.51 -45.89
N CYS A 236 18.92 -44.67 -45.96
CA CYS A 236 17.62 -45.12 -46.44
C CYS A 236 17.72 -45.46 -47.95
N ASP A 237 18.54 -46.46 -48.30
CA ASP A 237 18.89 -46.81 -49.68
C ASP A 237 18.04 -48.00 -50.16
N CYS A 238 16.81 -47.68 -50.55
CA CYS A 238 16.22 -48.22 -51.75
C CYS A 238 15.98 -47.04 -52.69
N ASP A 239 16.82 -46.90 -53.72
CA ASP A 239 16.55 -46.20 -54.98
C ASP A 239 15.79 -44.86 -54.85
N ASN A 240 16.48 -43.78 -54.48
CA ASN A 240 15.96 -42.40 -54.59
C ASN A 240 16.67 -41.71 -55.80
N PRO A 241 16.00 -41.30 -56.90
CA PRO A 241 15.07 -40.18 -56.89
C PRO A 241 13.76 -40.70 -56.34
N ALA A 242 12.95 -39.81 -55.80
CA ALA A 242 11.61 -40.13 -55.36
C ALA A 242 10.94 -41.06 -56.40
N PRO A 243 9.91 -41.84 -56.07
CA PRO A 243 8.99 -42.19 -57.13
C PRO A 243 8.59 -40.86 -57.79
N GLU A 244 9.25 -40.51 -58.89
CA GLU A 244 8.85 -39.41 -59.73
C GLU A 244 7.57 -39.98 -60.30
N GLU A 245 6.46 -39.60 -59.66
CA GLU A 245 5.17 -39.81 -60.26
C GLU A 245 5.29 -39.14 -61.62
N TYR A 246 5.15 -39.95 -62.66
CA TYR A 246 5.10 -39.40 -64.00
C TYR A 246 3.64 -39.33 -64.36
N CYS A 247 3.19 -38.10 -64.56
CA CYS A 247 1.82 -37.79 -64.84
C CYS A 247 1.65 -37.49 -66.34
N ILE A 248 0.46 -37.75 -66.88
CA ILE A 248 0.16 -37.42 -68.28
C ILE A 248 -0.27 -35.96 -68.31
N ASP A 249 0.53 -35.15 -69.00
CA ASP A 249 0.19 -33.80 -69.41
C ASP A 249 -0.81 -33.90 -70.58
N THR A 250 -2.07 -33.54 -70.32
CA THR A 250 -3.17 -33.75 -71.27
C THR A 250 -3.45 -32.50 -72.13
N ASP A 251 -3.17 -31.31 -71.60
CA ASP A 251 -3.48 -30.01 -72.20
C ASP A 251 -2.23 -29.21 -72.66
N GLY A 252 -1.04 -29.66 -72.28
CA GLY A 252 0.26 -29.26 -72.83
C GLY A 252 0.95 -28.13 -72.08
N ASP A 253 0.66 -27.94 -70.79
CA ASP A 253 1.19 -26.87 -69.94
C ASP A 253 2.49 -27.24 -69.20
N GLU A 254 2.97 -28.47 -69.40
CA GLU A 254 4.14 -29.07 -68.76
C GLU A 254 3.94 -29.56 -67.31
N ILE A 255 2.69 -29.64 -66.81
CA ILE A 255 2.25 -30.24 -65.53
C ILE A 255 1.32 -31.45 -65.84
N GLY A 256 1.10 -32.40 -64.92
CA GLY A 256 0.22 -33.56 -65.17
C GLY A 256 -0.55 -34.09 -63.95
N ASN A 257 -1.54 -34.97 -64.19
CA ASN A 257 -2.42 -35.53 -63.15
C ASN A 257 -1.92 -36.87 -62.51
N PRO A 258 -1.91 -37.02 -61.17
CA PRO A 258 -1.47 -38.24 -60.47
C PRO A 258 -2.46 -39.41 -60.59
N GLY A 259 -2.12 -40.38 -61.45
CA GLY A 259 -2.86 -41.63 -61.62
C GLY A 259 -2.33 -42.79 -60.76
N THR A 260 -3.21 -43.44 -59.98
CA THR A 260 -2.94 -44.54 -59.04
C THR A 260 -1.85 -45.55 -59.48
N GLU A 261 -0.76 -45.59 -58.70
CA GLU A 261 0.36 -46.53 -58.61
C GLU A 261 0.52 -47.65 -59.67
N THR A 262 1.68 -47.69 -60.34
CA THR A 262 2.38 -48.95 -60.65
C THR A 262 3.91 -48.77 -60.70
N LEU A 263 4.62 -49.30 -59.70
CA LEU A 263 6.09 -49.37 -59.66
C LEU A 263 6.68 -50.28 -60.76
N TYR A 264 7.80 -49.84 -61.37
CA TYR A 264 8.68 -50.68 -62.19
C TYR A 264 10.11 -50.68 -61.65
N CYS A 265 10.67 -51.85 -61.32
CA CYS A 265 12.12 -52.03 -61.07
C CYS A 265 12.81 -52.64 -62.30
N LEU A 266 14.00 -52.14 -62.66
CA LEU A 266 14.82 -52.66 -63.76
C LEU A 266 16.08 -53.40 -63.23
N GLU A 267 16.32 -54.63 -63.71
CA GLU A 267 17.52 -55.44 -63.38
C GLU A 267 18.79 -54.97 -64.14
N GLU A 268 19.94 -55.03 -63.46
CA GLU A 268 21.27 -54.81 -64.06
C GLU A 268 21.71 -55.95 -65.01
N SER A 269 22.27 -55.60 -66.17
CA SER A 269 23.54 -56.22 -66.61
C SER A 269 24.28 -55.41 -67.70
N GLU A 270 25.59 -55.26 -67.48
CA GLU A 270 26.64 -54.88 -68.43
C GLU A 270 26.54 -53.49 -69.10
N GLY A 271 26.49 -52.43 -68.27
CA GLY A 271 27.05 -51.11 -68.60
C GLY A 271 26.20 -50.25 -69.55
N ASN A 272 25.40 -49.38 -68.93
CA ASN A 272 24.49 -48.34 -69.42
C ASN A 272 23.05 -48.76 -69.77
N SER A 273 22.11 -48.12 -69.06
CA SER A 273 20.68 -47.99 -69.38
C SER A 273 20.20 -46.55 -69.10
N TYR A 274 19.36 -46.01 -69.98
CA TYR A 274 18.52 -44.80 -69.79
C TYR A 274 17.06 -45.23 -69.93
N PRO A 275 16.09 -44.65 -69.18
CA PRO A 275 14.68 -44.84 -69.49
C PRO A 275 14.34 -44.11 -70.80
N VAL A 276 13.42 -44.67 -71.59
CA VAL A 276 12.83 -44.00 -72.76
C VAL A 276 11.34 -43.85 -72.45
N LEU A 277 10.93 -42.67 -72.00
CA LEU A 277 9.53 -42.31 -71.78
C LEU A 277 8.88 -41.83 -73.10
N PRO A 278 7.54 -41.95 -73.27
CA PRO A 278 6.78 -41.28 -74.34
C PRO A 278 6.90 -39.75 -74.26
N GLU A 279 6.61 -39.01 -75.34
CA GLU A 279 6.76 -37.52 -75.40
C GLU A 279 5.78 -36.74 -74.50
N ASP A 280 4.80 -37.40 -73.87
CA ASP A 280 3.63 -36.77 -73.22
C ASP A 280 3.57 -37.09 -71.70
N TRP A 281 4.72 -37.31 -71.04
CA TRP A 281 4.81 -37.69 -69.62
C TRP A 281 5.80 -36.77 -68.90
N TYR A 282 5.37 -36.15 -67.79
CA TYR A 282 6.10 -35.11 -67.06
C TYR A 282 6.29 -35.48 -65.58
N LEU A 283 7.24 -34.82 -64.92
CA LEU A 283 7.63 -35.07 -63.52
C LEU A 283 6.72 -34.38 -62.50
N ASP A 284 6.10 -33.29 -62.95
CA ASP A 284 5.29 -32.42 -62.13
C ASP A 284 3.86 -32.94 -62.16
N CYS A 285 3.35 -33.32 -61.00
CA CYS A 285 2.06 -34.00 -60.83
C CYS A 285 1.00 -33.12 -60.15
N THR A 286 1.18 -31.80 -60.24
CA THR A 286 0.37 -30.81 -59.54
C THR A 286 -0.80 -30.25 -60.36
N ASP A 287 -1.14 -30.87 -61.49
CA ASP A 287 -2.20 -30.38 -62.36
C ASP A 287 -3.59 -30.67 -61.77
N ILE A 288 -4.15 -29.64 -61.12
CA ILE A 288 -5.51 -29.61 -60.58
C ILE A 288 -6.54 -29.45 -61.73
N CYS A 289 -6.13 -28.91 -62.87
CA CYS A 289 -6.97 -28.37 -63.94
C CYS A 289 -6.77 -29.05 -65.29
N ILE A 290 -6.98 -30.38 -65.28
CA ILE A 290 -6.73 -31.42 -66.30
C ILE A 290 -7.08 -31.12 -67.79
N GLU A 291 -7.86 -30.08 -68.10
CA GLU A 291 -8.21 -29.68 -69.48
C GLU A 291 -7.92 -28.19 -69.78
N ASP A 292 -7.20 -27.49 -68.90
CA ASP A 292 -6.97 -26.05 -68.97
C ASP A 292 -5.50 -25.65 -68.71
N PRO A 293 -4.75 -25.25 -69.75
CA PRO A 293 -3.32 -24.93 -69.62
C PRO A 293 -3.04 -23.60 -68.92
N GLU A 294 -4.07 -22.86 -68.50
CA GLU A 294 -3.94 -21.65 -67.68
C GLU A 294 -3.89 -21.98 -66.18
N ASN A 295 -4.31 -23.19 -65.77
CA ASN A 295 -4.35 -23.72 -64.39
C ASN A 295 -5.05 -22.77 -63.38
N ASP A 296 -4.98 -23.09 -62.10
CA ASP A 296 -5.36 -22.21 -60.98
C ASP A 296 -4.23 -21.17 -60.76
N ILE A 297 -4.39 -19.97 -61.33
CA ILE A 297 -3.31 -18.99 -61.48
C ILE A 297 -2.98 -18.30 -60.15
N ASP A 298 -3.99 -18.05 -59.32
CA ASP A 298 -3.85 -17.36 -58.04
C ASP A 298 -3.88 -18.32 -56.84
N GLY A 299 -4.30 -19.58 -57.03
CA GLY A 299 -4.16 -20.67 -56.07
C GLY A 299 -5.41 -20.94 -55.24
N ASP A 300 -6.58 -20.43 -55.64
CA ASP A 300 -7.82 -20.44 -54.86
C ASP A 300 -8.65 -21.73 -54.98
N GLY A 301 -8.22 -22.65 -55.84
CA GLY A 301 -8.84 -23.95 -56.10
C GLY A 301 -9.81 -23.98 -57.29
N PHE A 302 -9.96 -22.90 -58.06
CA PHE A 302 -10.73 -22.87 -59.31
C PHE A 302 -9.84 -22.78 -60.55
N CYS A 303 -10.18 -23.54 -61.60
CA CYS A 303 -9.43 -23.51 -62.85
C CYS A 303 -9.77 -22.26 -63.65
N GLY A 304 -8.77 -21.58 -64.24
CA GLY A 304 -8.92 -20.28 -64.90
C GLY A 304 -10.02 -20.17 -65.98
N ASN A 305 -10.49 -21.28 -66.57
CA ASN A 305 -11.64 -21.29 -67.49
C ASN A 305 -13.03 -21.39 -66.84
N GLU A 306 -13.10 -21.81 -65.58
CA GLU A 306 -14.30 -21.84 -64.74
C GLU A 306 -14.31 -20.73 -63.68
N ASP A 307 -13.14 -20.15 -63.41
CA ASP A 307 -12.95 -19.02 -62.53
C ASP A 307 -13.37 -17.69 -63.21
N ILE A 308 -14.14 -16.89 -62.47
CA ILE A 308 -14.63 -15.58 -62.90
C ILE A 308 -13.54 -14.52 -62.70
N CYS A 309 -12.62 -14.73 -61.75
CA CYS A 309 -11.58 -13.80 -61.32
C CYS A 309 -10.18 -14.44 -61.32
N PRO A 310 -9.64 -14.79 -62.50
CA PRO A 310 -8.52 -15.73 -62.66
C PRO A 310 -7.13 -15.23 -62.23
N TYR A 311 -7.06 -14.15 -61.46
CA TYR A 311 -5.80 -13.55 -60.97
C TYR A 311 -5.94 -13.02 -59.54
N ASP A 312 -7.09 -13.22 -58.90
CA ASP A 312 -7.42 -12.75 -57.58
C ASP A 312 -7.92 -13.92 -56.73
N PHE A 313 -7.07 -14.35 -55.80
CA PHE A 313 -7.27 -15.51 -54.93
C PHE A 313 -8.59 -15.46 -54.13
N TYR A 314 -9.11 -14.27 -53.85
CA TYR A 314 -10.32 -14.12 -53.03
C TYR A 314 -11.62 -14.10 -53.84
N ASN A 315 -11.54 -14.13 -55.17
CA ASN A 315 -12.69 -14.17 -56.08
C ASN A 315 -13.65 -12.98 -55.92
N ASP A 316 -14.84 -13.08 -56.50
CA ASP A 316 -15.99 -12.22 -56.25
C ASP A 316 -16.60 -12.56 -54.87
N ILE A 317 -16.04 -11.97 -53.81
CA ILE A 317 -16.28 -12.32 -52.40
C ILE A 317 -17.77 -12.13 -52.02
N ASP A 318 -18.43 -11.10 -52.55
CA ASP A 318 -19.81 -10.74 -52.23
C ASP A 318 -20.85 -11.16 -53.30
N ASN A 319 -20.38 -11.74 -54.41
CA ASN A 319 -21.15 -12.21 -55.56
C ASN A 319 -21.88 -11.11 -56.37
N ASP A 320 -21.32 -9.90 -56.43
CA ASP A 320 -21.87 -8.78 -57.20
C ASP A 320 -21.52 -8.84 -58.71
N GLY A 321 -20.53 -9.66 -59.06
CA GLY A 321 -20.00 -9.88 -60.40
C GLY A 321 -18.70 -9.14 -60.73
N ILE A 322 -18.03 -8.54 -59.75
CA ILE A 322 -16.73 -7.86 -59.84
C ILE A 322 -15.72 -8.64 -58.98
N CYS A 323 -14.46 -8.68 -59.42
CA CYS A 323 -13.39 -9.36 -58.68
C CYS A 323 -12.92 -8.48 -57.53
N GLY A 324 -12.66 -9.04 -56.35
CA GLY A 324 -12.31 -8.28 -55.14
C GLY A 324 -11.09 -7.38 -55.29
N ASP A 325 -10.14 -7.71 -56.17
CA ASP A 325 -8.99 -6.86 -56.52
C ASP A 325 -9.31 -5.62 -57.37
N VAL A 326 -10.48 -5.61 -58.00
CA VAL A 326 -11.02 -4.52 -58.83
C VAL A 326 -12.21 -3.83 -58.19
N ASP A 327 -12.87 -4.52 -57.25
CA ASP A 327 -14.00 -3.99 -56.51
C ASP A 327 -13.55 -2.92 -55.52
N GLU A 328 -14.17 -1.74 -55.58
CA GLU A 328 -13.92 -0.68 -54.61
C GLU A 328 -14.59 -1.00 -53.26
N CYS A 329 -15.56 -1.92 -53.27
CA CYS A 329 -16.32 -2.42 -52.11
C CYS A 329 -16.37 -3.94 -52.05
N PRO A 330 -15.24 -4.63 -51.80
CA PRO A 330 -15.08 -6.07 -52.03
C PRO A 330 -15.97 -7.00 -51.20
N TYR A 331 -16.72 -6.47 -50.24
CA TYR A 331 -17.54 -7.25 -49.31
C TYR A 331 -19.03 -6.86 -49.36
N ASP A 332 -19.41 -5.86 -50.15
CA ASP A 332 -20.80 -5.38 -50.27
C ASP A 332 -21.34 -5.35 -51.70
N SER A 333 -22.24 -6.31 -51.95
CA SER A 333 -22.88 -6.49 -53.25
C SER A 333 -23.74 -5.31 -53.75
N GLN A 334 -23.97 -4.31 -52.91
CA GLN A 334 -24.68 -3.08 -53.27
C GLN A 334 -23.75 -1.93 -53.68
N ASN A 335 -22.44 -2.07 -53.42
CA ASN A 335 -21.39 -1.07 -53.62
C ASN A 335 -21.74 0.28 -52.96
N ASP A 336 -21.01 1.33 -53.28
CA ASP A 336 -21.35 2.72 -52.95
C ASP A 336 -22.66 3.15 -53.65
N ILE A 337 -23.76 3.11 -52.89
CA ILE A 337 -25.14 3.27 -53.38
C ILE A 337 -25.42 4.71 -53.82
N ASP A 338 -24.87 5.71 -53.13
CA ASP A 338 -25.16 7.13 -53.36
C ASP A 338 -23.99 7.92 -53.96
N ASN A 339 -22.85 7.26 -54.18
CA ASN A 339 -21.61 7.74 -54.80
C ASN A 339 -20.82 8.74 -53.94
N ASP A 340 -20.82 8.58 -52.61
CA ASP A 340 -20.05 9.39 -51.68
C ASP A 340 -18.60 8.88 -51.48
N GLY A 341 -18.31 7.66 -51.91
CA GLY A 341 -17.03 6.98 -51.84
C GLY A 341 -16.89 5.95 -50.72
N ILE A 342 -17.97 5.65 -49.99
CA ILE A 342 -18.04 4.65 -48.92
C ILE A 342 -18.96 3.50 -49.35
N CYS A 343 -18.59 2.27 -48.99
CA CYS A 343 -19.35 1.07 -49.34
C CYS A 343 -20.61 0.98 -48.50
N GLY A 344 -21.75 0.58 -49.08
CA GLY A 344 -23.07 0.65 -48.44
C GLY A 344 -23.27 -0.23 -47.19
N ASP A 345 -22.33 -1.14 -46.89
CA ASP A 345 -22.27 -1.94 -45.66
C ASP A 345 -21.44 -1.28 -44.55
N VAL A 346 -20.54 -0.37 -44.92
CA VAL A 346 -19.72 0.46 -44.03
C VAL A 346 -20.35 1.84 -43.83
N ASP A 347 -21.14 2.29 -44.81
CA ASP A 347 -21.86 3.55 -44.79
C ASP A 347 -23.07 3.46 -43.86
N GLU A 348 -23.01 4.14 -42.73
CA GLU A 348 -24.11 4.21 -41.76
C GLU A 348 -25.35 4.91 -42.33
N CYS A 349 -25.17 5.69 -43.41
CA CYS A 349 -26.20 6.41 -44.14
C CYS A 349 -26.25 6.06 -45.64
N PRO A 350 -26.56 4.80 -46.02
CA PRO A 350 -26.35 4.23 -47.36
C PRO A 350 -27.17 4.84 -48.51
N TYR A 351 -27.91 5.91 -48.25
CA TYR A 351 -28.77 6.57 -49.22
C TYR A 351 -28.63 8.10 -49.21
N ASP A 352 -27.80 8.63 -48.31
CA ASP A 352 -27.57 10.04 -48.14
C ASP A 352 -26.08 10.38 -48.32
N PRO A 353 -25.70 11.00 -49.45
CA PRO A 353 -24.29 11.24 -49.78
C PRO A 353 -23.65 12.38 -48.98
N GLU A 354 -24.41 13.03 -48.10
CA GLU A 354 -23.89 13.96 -47.10
C GLU A 354 -23.47 13.23 -45.81
N ASN A 355 -23.88 11.95 -45.69
CA ASN A 355 -23.64 11.04 -44.58
C ASN A 355 -24.03 11.66 -43.23
N ASP A 356 -23.57 11.07 -42.15
CA ASP A 356 -23.55 11.71 -40.84
C ASP A 356 -22.40 12.74 -40.80
N ALA A 357 -22.71 13.95 -41.29
CA ALA A 357 -21.70 14.97 -41.58
C ALA A 357 -21.03 15.56 -40.33
N ASP A 358 -21.65 15.41 -39.17
CA ASP A 358 -21.16 15.86 -37.87
C ASP A 358 -20.82 14.70 -36.91
N SER A 359 -21.20 13.47 -37.25
CA SER A 359 -20.87 12.23 -36.54
C SER A 359 -21.70 11.99 -35.27
N ASP A 360 -23.00 12.38 -35.26
CA ASP A 360 -23.94 12.17 -34.14
C ASP A 360 -24.78 10.88 -34.19
N GLY A 361 -24.63 10.11 -35.26
CA GLY A 361 -25.35 8.88 -35.55
C GLY A 361 -26.68 9.08 -36.29
N ILE A 362 -26.98 10.28 -36.79
CA ILE A 362 -28.19 10.60 -37.55
C ILE A 362 -27.81 11.09 -38.96
N CYS A 363 -28.33 10.40 -39.98
CA CYS A 363 -28.09 10.81 -41.36
C CYS A 363 -28.63 12.23 -41.65
N GLY A 364 -27.82 13.05 -42.33
CA GLY A 364 -28.10 14.47 -42.57
C GLY A 364 -29.42 14.78 -43.28
N ASP A 365 -30.01 13.83 -44.02
CA ASP A 365 -31.34 13.98 -44.64
C ASP A 365 -32.52 13.81 -43.66
N VAL A 366 -32.26 13.24 -42.49
CA VAL A 366 -33.19 13.06 -41.36
C VAL A 366 -32.88 14.01 -40.21
N ASP A 367 -31.63 14.45 -40.09
CA ASP A 367 -31.21 15.35 -39.04
C ASP A 367 -31.79 16.77 -39.22
N ASP A 368 -32.29 17.34 -38.12
CA ASP A 368 -32.78 18.72 -38.06
C ASP A 368 -31.61 19.73 -37.98
N CYS A 369 -30.41 19.27 -37.56
CA CYS A 369 -29.18 20.06 -37.41
C CYS A 369 -27.94 19.41 -38.08
N PRO A 370 -27.93 19.23 -39.42
CA PRO A 370 -27.06 18.28 -40.16
C PRO A 370 -25.54 18.52 -40.19
N TYR A 371 -25.03 19.46 -39.40
CA TYR A 371 -23.61 19.80 -39.33
C TYR A 371 -23.15 20.11 -37.90
N ASP A 372 -23.98 19.75 -36.93
CA ASP A 372 -23.81 20.00 -35.52
C ASP A 372 -24.16 18.74 -34.71
N PRO A 373 -23.14 18.04 -34.19
CA PRO A 373 -23.33 16.69 -33.67
C PRO A 373 -24.10 16.65 -32.34
N ASP A 374 -24.28 17.80 -31.73
CA ASP A 374 -24.98 17.90 -30.46
C ASP A 374 -26.49 18.18 -30.67
N ASN A 375 -26.92 18.51 -31.90
CA ASN A 375 -28.30 18.81 -32.27
C ASN A 375 -28.93 19.93 -31.39
N ASP A 376 -30.25 19.99 -31.27
CA ASP A 376 -30.94 20.86 -30.29
C ASP A 376 -30.85 20.23 -28.88
N ILE A 377 -29.70 20.41 -28.22
CA ILE A 377 -29.33 19.72 -26.97
C ILE A 377 -30.29 20.04 -25.83
N ASP A 378 -30.78 21.29 -25.75
CA ASP A 378 -31.64 21.77 -24.67
C ASP A 378 -33.14 21.84 -25.03
N GLY A 379 -33.47 21.67 -26.31
CA GLY A 379 -34.84 21.60 -26.82
C GLY A 379 -35.51 22.95 -27.05
N ASP A 380 -34.77 24.03 -27.32
CA ASP A 380 -35.27 25.37 -27.60
C ASP A 380 -35.61 25.65 -29.09
N ASP A 381 -35.45 24.64 -29.95
CA ASP A 381 -35.59 24.64 -31.41
C ASP A 381 -34.44 25.40 -32.16
N ILE A 382 -33.24 25.50 -31.60
CA ILE A 382 -32.02 26.05 -32.23
C ILE A 382 -30.89 25.00 -32.17
N CYS A 383 -30.20 24.76 -33.29
CA CYS A 383 -29.04 23.87 -33.35
C CYS A 383 -27.87 24.45 -32.54
N GLY A 384 -27.22 23.64 -31.71
CA GLY A 384 -26.09 24.03 -30.86
C GLY A 384 -24.93 24.77 -31.54
N ASP A 385 -24.65 24.53 -32.82
CA ASP A 385 -23.62 25.26 -33.59
C ASP A 385 -24.01 26.71 -33.90
N VAL A 386 -25.32 26.97 -33.92
CA VAL A 386 -25.92 28.30 -34.11
C VAL A 386 -26.37 28.89 -32.78
N ASP A 387 -26.68 28.05 -31.80
CA ASP A 387 -27.05 28.47 -30.47
C ASP A 387 -25.84 29.04 -29.75
N VAL A 388 -26.01 30.25 -29.22
CA VAL A 388 -25.00 30.86 -28.35
C VAL A 388 -24.92 30.08 -27.04
N CYS A 389 -26.02 29.40 -26.70
CA CYS A 389 -26.25 28.70 -25.45
C CYS A 389 -26.84 27.31 -25.67
N PRO A 390 -26.04 26.39 -26.24
CA PRO A 390 -26.54 25.11 -26.74
C PRO A 390 -27.18 24.22 -25.68
N TYR A 391 -26.83 24.41 -24.41
CA TYR A 391 -27.23 23.56 -23.30
C TYR A 391 -28.25 24.22 -22.36
N ASP A 392 -28.68 25.46 -22.64
CA ASP A 392 -29.63 26.22 -21.81
C ASP A 392 -30.86 26.68 -22.57
N TYR A 393 -31.96 25.98 -22.29
CA TYR A 393 -33.29 26.25 -22.84
C TYR A 393 -33.74 27.74 -22.76
N TYR A 394 -33.23 28.51 -21.81
CA TYR A 394 -33.59 29.93 -21.64
C TYR A 394 -32.67 30.91 -22.40
N ASN A 395 -31.57 30.41 -22.96
CA ASN A 395 -30.59 31.09 -23.80
C ASN A 395 -29.98 32.34 -23.10
N ASP A 396 -29.24 33.17 -23.83
CA ASP A 396 -28.69 34.44 -23.30
C ASP A 396 -29.83 35.47 -23.05
N ILE A 397 -30.33 35.50 -21.81
CA ILE A 397 -31.53 36.24 -21.39
C ILE A 397 -31.36 37.76 -21.52
N ASP A 398 -30.18 38.30 -21.23
CA ASP A 398 -29.92 39.73 -21.19
C ASP A 398 -29.09 40.26 -22.38
N GLY A 399 -28.55 39.34 -23.18
CA GLY A 399 -27.91 39.58 -24.47
C GLY A 399 -26.41 39.86 -24.39
N ASP A 400 -25.74 39.53 -23.30
CA ASP A 400 -24.30 39.78 -23.07
C ASP A 400 -23.36 38.76 -23.71
N GLY A 401 -23.91 37.63 -24.16
CA GLY A 401 -23.20 36.54 -24.80
C GLY A 401 -22.87 35.37 -23.88
N ILE A 402 -23.40 35.33 -22.65
CA ILE A 402 -23.28 34.22 -21.70
C ILE A 402 -24.67 33.61 -21.45
N CYS A 403 -24.70 32.30 -21.26
CA CYS A 403 -25.93 31.50 -21.21
C CYS A 403 -26.55 31.54 -19.85
N GLY A 404 -27.88 31.67 -19.74
CA GLY A 404 -28.55 31.98 -18.47
C GLY A 404 -28.34 30.98 -17.32
N ASP A 405 -27.86 29.77 -17.61
CA ASP A 405 -27.45 28.74 -16.67
C ASP A 405 -25.98 28.83 -16.21
N VAL A 406 -25.11 29.35 -17.08
CA VAL A 406 -23.68 29.63 -16.85
C VAL A 406 -23.47 31.05 -16.35
N ASP A 407 -24.36 31.96 -16.74
CA ASP A 407 -24.36 33.36 -16.41
C ASP A 407 -24.66 33.48 -14.92
N VAL A 408 -23.62 33.84 -14.17
CA VAL A 408 -23.73 34.15 -12.74
C VAL A 408 -24.74 35.28 -12.51
N CYS A 409 -24.97 36.09 -13.55
CA CYS A 409 -25.79 37.29 -13.56
C CYS A 409 -26.82 37.32 -14.69
N PRO A 410 -27.80 36.37 -14.72
CA PRO A 410 -28.71 36.10 -15.87
C PRO A 410 -29.64 37.24 -16.31
N TYR A 411 -29.53 38.41 -15.70
CA TYR A 411 -30.38 39.57 -15.92
C TYR A 411 -29.60 40.89 -16.00
N ASP A 412 -28.27 40.87 -15.87
CA ASP A 412 -27.39 42.03 -15.92
C ASP A 412 -26.28 41.92 -16.98
N TYR A 413 -26.47 42.64 -18.09
CA TYR A 413 -25.65 42.63 -19.30
C TYR A 413 -24.13 42.87 -19.12
N TYR A 414 -23.70 43.41 -17.98
CA TYR A 414 -22.28 43.68 -17.72
C TYR A 414 -21.58 42.52 -17.01
N ASN A 415 -22.35 41.47 -16.67
CA ASN A 415 -21.97 40.28 -15.93
C ASN A 415 -21.23 40.58 -14.62
N ASP A 416 -20.70 39.54 -14.02
CA ASP A 416 -19.62 39.59 -13.04
C ASP A 416 -18.31 39.92 -13.78
N ALA A 417 -18.01 41.22 -13.86
CA ALA A 417 -16.97 41.75 -14.74
C ALA A 417 -15.54 41.43 -14.27
N ASP A 418 -15.38 40.95 -13.05
CA ASP A 418 -14.11 40.58 -12.44
C ASP A 418 -14.05 39.12 -11.97
N GLY A 419 -15.19 38.45 -11.77
CA GLY A 419 -15.27 37.02 -11.53
C GLY A 419 -15.45 36.64 -10.06
N ASP A 420 -15.94 37.54 -9.19
CA ASP A 420 -16.12 37.33 -7.74
C ASP A 420 -17.45 36.66 -7.33
N GLY A 421 -18.34 36.43 -8.28
CA GLY A 421 -19.67 35.86 -8.06
C GLY A 421 -20.77 36.89 -7.79
N ILE A 422 -20.51 38.21 -7.92
CA ILE A 422 -21.46 39.29 -7.68
C ILE A 422 -21.68 40.09 -8.96
N CYS A 423 -22.95 40.21 -9.36
CA CYS A 423 -23.31 40.95 -10.56
C CYS A 423 -22.96 42.43 -10.47
N GLY A 424 -22.43 43.01 -11.55
CA GLY A 424 -22.00 44.42 -11.60
C GLY A 424 -23.05 45.44 -11.14
N ASP A 425 -24.36 45.14 -11.24
CA ASP A 425 -25.42 46.00 -10.71
C ASP A 425 -25.62 45.93 -9.17
N GLN A 426 -25.06 44.91 -8.51
CA GLN A 426 -24.99 44.68 -7.07
C GLN A 426 -23.58 44.84 -6.50
N ASP A 427 -22.56 44.73 -7.33
CA ASP A 427 -21.18 44.84 -6.94
C ASP A 427 -20.77 46.32 -6.75
N THR A 428 -20.09 46.57 -5.64
CA THR A 428 -19.58 47.90 -5.28
C THR A 428 -18.23 48.18 -5.95
N CYS A 429 -17.53 47.13 -6.39
CA CYS A 429 -16.16 47.13 -6.90
C CYS A 429 -16.05 46.45 -8.28
N GLU A 430 -16.89 46.90 -9.23
CA GLU A 430 -17.23 46.33 -10.57
C GLU A 430 -16.08 45.78 -11.47
N TYR A 431 -14.81 45.86 -11.11
CA TYR A 431 -13.69 45.38 -11.94
C TYR A 431 -12.57 44.74 -11.09
N ASP A 432 -12.86 44.41 -9.85
CA ASP A 432 -11.94 43.88 -8.88
C ASP A 432 -12.52 42.65 -8.16
N PRO A 433 -12.01 41.44 -8.47
CA PRO A 433 -12.62 40.20 -8.01
C PRO A 433 -12.43 39.92 -6.52
N GLU A 434 -11.54 40.67 -5.88
CA GLU A 434 -11.30 40.56 -4.44
C GLU A 434 -12.33 41.40 -3.67
N ASN A 435 -13.05 42.28 -4.38
CA ASN A 435 -13.98 43.25 -3.82
C ASN A 435 -13.33 44.03 -2.66
N ASP A 436 -14.15 44.53 -1.75
CA ASP A 436 -13.70 44.99 -0.43
C ASP A 436 -13.44 43.78 0.48
N ALA A 437 -12.38 43.01 0.18
CA ALA A 437 -12.05 41.71 0.78
C ALA A 437 -11.95 41.75 2.31
N ASP A 438 -11.49 42.87 2.87
CA ASP A 438 -11.36 43.09 4.31
C ASP A 438 -12.49 43.95 4.92
N GLY A 439 -13.32 44.59 4.09
CA GLY A 439 -14.47 45.38 4.51
C GLY A 439 -14.15 46.82 4.94
N ASP A 440 -13.00 47.37 4.56
CA ASP A 440 -12.57 48.74 4.87
C ASP A 440 -13.22 49.83 3.98
N GLY A 441 -13.78 49.40 2.83
CA GLY A 441 -14.50 50.21 1.86
C GLY A 441 -13.67 50.65 0.64
N ILE A 442 -12.50 50.04 0.41
CA ILE A 442 -11.66 50.19 -0.77
C ILE A 442 -11.65 48.85 -1.51
N CYS A 443 -11.68 48.89 -2.84
CA CYS A 443 -11.59 47.68 -3.65
C CYS A 443 -10.13 47.20 -3.64
N GLY A 444 -9.87 45.93 -3.37
CA GLY A 444 -8.56 45.27 -3.36
C GLY A 444 -7.61 45.64 -4.51
N ASP A 445 -8.10 45.90 -5.73
CA ASP A 445 -7.26 46.34 -6.87
C ASP A 445 -6.65 47.74 -6.69
N VAL A 446 -7.25 48.54 -5.81
CA VAL A 446 -6.83 49.89 -5.42
C VAL A 446 -6.34 49.91 -3.98
N ASP A 447 -6.59 48.87 -3.20
CA ASP A 447 -6.10 48.74 -1.84
C ASP A 447 -4.61 48.37 -1.86
N GLU A 448 -3.83 49.11 -1.07
CA GLU A 448 -2.42 48.79 -0.89
C GLU A 448 -2.27 47.54 -0.01
N CYS A 449 -3.30 47.23 0.81
CA CYS A 449 -3.40 46.08 1.69
C CYS A 449 -4.75 45.37 1.55
N PRO A 450 -4.97 44.61 0.46
CA PRO A 450 -6.29 44.08 0.06
C PRO A 450 -6.98 43.14 1.06
N TYR A 451 -6.26 42.66 2.08
CA TYR A 451 -6.74 41.65 3.01
C TYR A 451 -6.66 42.10 4.48
N ASP A 452 -6.25 43.34 4.74
CA ASP A 452 -6.10 43.89 6.08
C ASP A 452 -6.88 45.20 6.25
N PRO A 453 -8.00 45.19 7.00
CA PRO A 453 -8.87 46.37 7.12
C PRO A 453 -8.24 47.50 7.94
N GLU A 454 -7.10 47.25 8.57
CA GLU A 454 -6.31 48.25 9.28
C GLU A 454 -5.24 48.90 8.38
N ASN A 455 -4.97 48.31 7.20
CA ASN A 455 -4.10 48.80 6.14
C ASN A 455 -2.63 48.98 6.64
N ASP A 456 -1.75 49.68 5.92
CA ASP A 456 -0.42 50.04 6.46
C ASP A 456 -0.56 51.08 7.61
N ILE A 457 -0.72 50.57 8.84
CA ILE A 457 -1.07 51.37 10.02
C ILE A 457 0.06 52.33 10.41
N ASP A 458 1.31 51.91 10.27
CA ASP A 458 2.48 52.67 10.75
C ASP A 458 3.26 53.40 9.64
N GLY A 459 2.98 53.10 8.38
CA GLY A 459 3.46 53.78 7.19
C GLY A 459 4.83 53.29 6.71
N ASP A 460 5.17 52.02 6.91
CA ASP A 460 6.44 51.41 6.45
C ASP A 460 6.35 50.71 5.07
N ASP A 461 5.19 50.83 4.42
CA ASP A 461 4.82 50.22 3.15
C ASP A 461 4.64 48.67 3.23
N ILE A 462 4.39 48.10 4.42
CA ILE A 462 3.98 46.71 4.65
C ILE A 462 2.58 46.68 5.31
N CYS A 463 1.74 45.74 4.89
CA CYS A 463 0.37 45.60 5.38
C CYS A 463 0.34 44.96 6.75
N GLY A 464 -0.52 45.43 7.66
CA GLY A 464 -0.51 45.04 9.07
C GLY A 464 -0.85 43.57 9.36
N ASP A 465 -1.36 42.82 8.39
CA ASP A 465 -1.55 41.36 8.45
C ASP A 465 -0.29 40.57 8.05
N VAL A 466 0.57 41.18 7.23
CA VAL A 466 1.85 40.62 6.75
C VAL A 466 3.03 41.16 7.56
N ASP A 467 2.86 42.33 8.15
CA ASP A 467 3.82 42.96 9.02
C ASP A 467 3.84 42.22 10.36
N ASP A 468 4.94 41.54 10.66
CA ASP A 468 5.15 40.94 11.99
C ASP A 468 5.10 42.01 13.10
N CYS A 469 5.25 43.29 12.72
CA CYS A 469 5.29 44.46 13.57
C CYS A 469 4.36 45.61 13.16
N PRO A 470 3.02 45.38 13.09
CA PRO A 470 2.04 46.24 12.41
C PRO A 470 1.89 47.68 12.92
N TYR A 471 2.59 48.04 13.99
CA TYR A 471 2.50 49.33 14.66
C TYR A 471 3.87 50.01 14.84
N ASP A 472 4.97 49.38 14.40
CA ASP A 472 6.31 49.93 14.42
C ASP A 472 7.02 49.87 13.06
N ASN A 473 7.14 51.06 12.47
CA ASN A 473 7.66 51.29 11.14
C ASN A 473 9.16 50.97 10.92
N ASN A 474 9.84 50.44 11.94
CA ASN A 474 11.23 49.99 11.85
C ASN A 474 11.33 48.46 11.72
N ASN A 475 10.20 47.77 11.89
CA ASN A 475 10.03 46.33 11.84
C ASN A 475 11.05 45.59 12.73
N ASP A 476 11.17 44.28 12.59
CA ASP A 476 12.24 43.49 13.19
C ASP A 476 13.58 43.75 12.45
N ILE A 477 14.43 44.57 13.06
CA ILE A 477 15.64 45.12 12.42
C ILE A 477 16.74 44.07 12.22
N ASP A 478 16.82 43.06 13.09
CA ASP A 478 17.87 42.04 13.07
C ASP A 478 17.38 40.62 12.80
N GLY A 479 16.06 40.42 12.73
CA GLY A 479 15.40 39.20 12.27
C GLY A 479 15.10 38.20 13.37
N ASP A 480 15.09 38.60 14.64
CA ASP A 480 14.89 37.72 15.80
C ASP A 480 13.41 37.42 16.16
N GLY A 481 12.49 38.06 15.46
CA GLY A 481 11.04 37.94 15.65
C GLY A 481 10.43 38.96 16.63
N ILE A 482 11.18 39.97 17.09
CA ILE A 482 10.69 41.02 17.99
C ILE A 482 10.76 42.39 17.30
N CYS A 483 9.64 43.11 17.33
CA CYS A 483 9.53 44.43 16.73
C CYS A 483 10.48 45.45 17.35
N GLY A 484 11.17 46.23 16.51
CA GLY A 484 12.25 47.13 16.93
C GLY A 484 11.89 48.18 18.00
N ASP A 485 10.62 48.51 18.22
CA ASP A 485 10.15 49.38 19.30
C ASP A 485 9.93 48.66 20.64
N VAL A 486 9.69 47.35 20.59
CA VAL A 486 9.59 46.43 21.74
C VAL A 486 10.95 45.84 22.06
N ASP A 487 11.77 45.60 21.03
CA ASP A 487 13.06 44.96 21.15
C ASP A 487 14.02 45.82 21.98
N ILE A 488 14.55 45.20 23.02
CA ILE A 488 15.51 45.81 23.94
C ILE A 488 16.89 45.86 23.27
N CYS A 489 17.14 44.96 22.31
CA CYS A 489 18.40 44.77 21.59
C CYS A 489 18.25 44.81 20.06
N PRO A 490 17.79 45.94 19.45
CA PRO A 490 17.33 46.04 18.05
C PRO A 490 18.37 45.87 16.93
N ASN A 491 19.55 45.36 17.25
CA ASN A 491 20.61 45.10 16.28
C ASN A 491 21.40 43.82 16.60
N ASP A 492 20.89 42.99 17.52
CA ASP A 492 21.50 41.76 17.96
C ASP A 492 20.48 40.61 17.96
N TYR A 493 20.54 39.78 16.92
CA TYR A 493 19.62 38.66 16.65
C TYR A 493 19.36 37.69 17.81
N TYR A 494 20.29 37.57 18.76
CA TYR A 494 20.11 36.65 19.89
C TYR A 494 19.39 37.31 21.07
N ASN A 495 19.16 38.62 21.00
CA ASN A 495 18.58 39.44 22.04
C ASN A 495 19.30 39.30 23.40
N ASP A 496 18.62 39.73 24.46
CA ASP A 496 18.95 39.47 25.85
C ASP A 496 18.56 38.03 26.22
N ILE A 497 19.43 37.07 25.87
CA ILE A 497 19.14 35.61 25.89
C ILE A 497 18.72 35.13 27.28
N ASP A 498 19.30 35.69 28.34
CA ASP A 498 19.03 35.32 29.72
C ASP A 498 18.12 36.31 30.47
N GLY A 499 17.90 37.52 29.92
CA GLY A 499 16.89 38.45 30.38
C GLY A 499 17.38 39.47 31.41
N ASP A 500 18.68 39.72 31.49
CA ASP A 500 19.32 40.63 32.46
C ASP A 500 19.27 42.12 32.05
N GLY A 501 18.95 42.38 30.79
CA GLY A 501 18.85 43.69 30.16
C GLY A 501 20.08 44.12 29.35
N VAL A 502 21.01 43.21 29.05
CA VAL A 502 22.19 43.41 28.22
C VAL A 502 22.11 42.51 26.98
N CYS A 503 22.42 43.06 25.81
CA CYS A 503 22.37 42.29 24.57
C CYS A 503 23.51 41.27 24.55
N GLY A 504 23.21 40.02 24.18
CA GLY A 504 24.16 38.90 24.26
C GLY A 504 25.51 39.12 23.55
N ASN A 505 25.58 40.01 22.55
CA ASN A 505 26.85 40.36 21.89
C ASN A 505 27.75 41.34 22.69
N GLU A 506 27.20 42.05 23.67
CA GLU A 506 27.92 42.94 24.59
C GLU A 506 28.04 42.32 25.99
N ASP A 507 27.37 41.20 26.24
CA ASP A 507 27.38 40.43 27.47
C ASP A 507 28.60 39.48 27.55
N VAL A 508 29.22 39.41 28.72
CA VAL A 508 30.34 38.52 29.03
C VAL A 508 29.83 37.11 29.36
N CYS A 509 28.64 37.01 29.95
CA CYS A 509 27.97 35.77 30.33
C CYS A 509 26.60 35.65 29.63
N PRO A 510 26.57 35.59 28.29
CA PRO A 510 25.37 35.77 27.45
C PRO A 510 24.30 34.66 27.55
N TYR A 511 24.36 33.80 28.57
CA TYR A 511 23.40 32.73 28.82
C TYR A 511 23.05 32.62 30.31
N ASP A 512 23.55 33.55 31.14
CA ASP A 512 23.36 33.58 32.59
C ASP A 512 23.07 35.01 33.05
N ALA A 513 21.82 35.24 33.45
CA ALA A 513 21.31 36.56 33.79
C ALA A 513 21.93 37.17 35.04
N GLU A 514 22.64 36.36 35.82
CA GLU A 514 23.31 36.77 37.04
C GLU A 514 24.73 37.30 36.79
N ASP A 515 25.30 37.06 35.59
CA ASP A 515 26.50 37.73 35.07
C ASP A 515 27.78 37.43 35.91
N ASP A 516 28.94 38.07 35.65
CA ASP A 516 30.16 37.96 36.50
C ASP A 516 30.10 38.98 37.66
N ILE A 517 29.40 38.64 38.76
CA ILE A 517 29.03 39.58 39.82
C ILE A 517 30.26 40.10 40.57
N ASP A 518 31.25 39.24 40.83
CA ASP A 518 32.41 39.59 41.64
C ASP A 518 33.62 40.10 40.82
N GLY A 519 33.57 39.91 39.50
CA GLY A 519 34.49 40.47 38.52
C GLY A 519 35.82 39.71 38.42
N ASP A 520 35.83 38.42 38.76
CA ASP A 520 37.01 37.57 38.65
C ASP A 520 37.23 37.01 37.23
N GLY A 521 36.19 37.08 36.38
CA GLY A 521 36.20 36.70 34.97
C GLY A 521 35.69 35.30 34.67
N ILE A 522 34.97 34.67 35.60
CA ILE A 522 34.21 33.42 35.44
C ILE A 522 32.72 33.75 35.64
N CYS A 523 31.82 33.10 34.90
CA CYS A 523 30.38 33.32 35.07
C CYS A 523 29.88 32.62 36.34
N ASP A 524 28.99 33.28 37.08
CA ASP A 524 28.56 32.88 38.42
C ASP A 524 27.49 31.78 38.40
N CYS A 525 27.60 30.74 39.24
CA CYS A 525 26.52 29.75 39.37
C CYS A 525 25.56 30.11 40.52
N THR A 526 24.29 30.41 40.22
CA THR A 526 23.29 30.82 41.25
C THR A 526 22.20 29.79 41.55
N LEU A 527 22.32 28.55 41.03
CA LEU A 527 21.37 27.47 41.29
C LEU A 527 21.33 27.04 42.77
N GLU A 528 20.13 26.70 43.27
CA GLU A 528 19.92 26.31 44.67
C GLU A 528 20.63 24.99 45.07
N ASP A 529 21.08 24.17 44.10
CA ASP A 529 21.89 22.96 44.31
C ASP A 529 23.26 23.09 43.59
N PRO A 530 24.38 23.20 44.33
CA PRO A 530 25.70 23.37 43.74
C PRO A 530 26.25 22.14 42.99
N ASN A 531 25.56 20.99 43.03
CA ASN A 531 25.96 19.80 42.24
C ASN A 531 25.41 19.79 40.81
N ASP A 532 24.50 20.71 40.48
CA ASP A 532 23.93 20.87 39.13
C ASP A 532 24.66 21.95 38.30
N CYS A 533 25.72 22.57 38.84
CA CYS A 533 26.54 23.52 38.08
C CYS A 533 27.46 22.78 37.08
N PRO A 534 27.53 23.23 35.81
CA PRO A 534 28.52 22.76 34.84
C PRO A 534 29.96 22.98 35.35
N ASP A 535 30.89 22.06 35.02
CA ASP A 535 32.27 21.97 35.54
C ASP A 535 33.17 23.24 35.36
N GLU A 536 32.70 24.32 34.74
CA GLU A 536 33.49 25.53 34.40
C GLU A 536 32.92 26.85 34.99
N ASP A 537 31.84 26.83 35.78
CA ASP A 537 31.22 28.02 36.40
C ASP A 537 31.66 28.24 37.86
N ASP A 538 31.58 29.49 38.36
CA ASP A 538 32.09 29.85 39.70
C ASP A 538 31.15 29.41 40.82
N ILE A 539 31.67 28.55 41.70
CA ILE A 539 30.98 28.04 42.90
C ILE A 539 30.94 29.09 44.02
N CYS A 540 31.78 30.13 43.93
CA CYS A 540 31.90 31.20 44.91
C CYS A 540 31.58 32.59 44.32
N PRO A 541 30.33 32.81 43.87
CA PRO A 541 29.96 33.89 42.95
C PRO A 541 29.97 35.31 43.55
N TYR A 542 30.52 35.47 44.75
CA TYR A 542 30.63 36.75 45.44
C TYR A 542 31.98 36.95 46.13
N ASP A 543 32.89 35.96 46.06
CA ASP A 543 34.20 35.99 46.71
C ASP A 543 35.36 35.68 45.73
N PRO A 544 36.13 36.70 45.31
CA PRO A 544 37.17 36.53 44.29
C PRO A 544 38.43 35.80 44.81
N GLU A 545 38.45 35.39 46.09
CA GLU A 545 39.49 34.51 46.64
C GLU A 545 39.16 33.02 46.49
N ASN A 546 37.89 32.69 46.21
CA ASN A 546 37.31 31.35 45.99
C ASN A 546 37.65 30.34 47.12
N ASP A 547 37.32 29.06 46.96
CA ASP A 547 37.64 27.98 47.91
C ASP A 547 39.16 27.66 47.89
N ALA A 548 39.85 28.18 48.90
CA ALA A 548 41.31 28.18 48.95
C ALA A 548 41.95 26.84 49.32
N ASP A 549 41.27 25.98 50.09
CA ASP A 549 41.78 24.67 50.50
C ASP A 549 41.04 23.47 49.88
N ASN A 550 40.03 23.74 49.05
CA ASN A 550 39.24 22.83 48.23
C ASN A 550 38.36 21.89 49.06
N ASP A 551 37.76 22.39 50.13
CA ASP A 551 36.82 21.64 50.98
C ASP A 551 35.34 21.84 50.61
N GLY A 552 35.07 22.74 49.66
CA GLY A 552 33.75 23.08 49.14
C GLY A 552 33.14 24.34 49.74
N ILE A 553 33.86 25.12 50.55
CA ILE A 553 33.37 26.37 51.15
C ILE A 553 34.23 27.58 50.69
N CYS A 554 33.56 28.66 50.28
CA CYS A 554 34.24 29.89 49.84
C CYS A 554 35.02 30.55 50.98
N GLY A 555 36.21 31.06 50.68
CA GLY A 555 37.17 31.51 51.70
C GLY A 555 36.72 32.66 52.61
N ASP A 556 35.75 33.47 52.19
CA ASP A 556 35.14 34.52 53.02
C ASP A 556 34.03 34.02 53.96
N GLN A 557 33.45 32.86 53.66
CA GLN A 557 32.44 32.17 54.46
C GLN A 557 33.02 31.03 55.32
N ASP A 558 34.22 30.57 54.98
CA ASP A 558 34.91 29.59 55.79
C ASP A 558 35.54 30.24 57.04
N GLU A 559 35.11 29.79 58.21
CA GLU A 559 35.66 30.25 59.49
C GLU A 559 37.09 29.72 59.73
N CYS A 560 37.48 28.64 59.04
CA CYS A 560 38.77 27.97 59.12
C CYS A 560 39.43 27.82 57.72
N PRO A 561 39.68 28.92 56.98
CA PRO A 561 39.91 28.99 55.52
C PRO A 561 41.23 28.41 54.98
N TYR A 562 41.92 27.61 55.78
CA TYR A 562 43.13 26.87 55.38
C TYR A 562 43.18 25.46 56.00
N ASP A 563 42.11 25.04 56.68
CA ASP A 563 41.99 23.75 57.33
C ASP A 563 40.73 23.03 56.82
N PRO A 564 40.83 22.11 55.85
CA PRO A 564 39.69 21.56 55.11
C PRO A 564 38.78 20.62 55.94
N GLU A 565 39.03 20.50 57.24
CA GLU A 565 38.18 19.76 58.18
C GLU A 565 37.31 20.71 59.03
N ASN A 566 37.59 22.02 59.00
CA ASN A 566 36.87 23.09 59.69
C ASN A 566 36.60 22.82 61.19
N ASP A 567 35.69 23.60 61.78
CA ASP A 567 35.14 23.33 63.10
C ASP A 567 34.15 22.15 63.02
N ILE A 568 34.69 20.94 63.11
CA ILE A 568 33.96 19.68 62.88
C ILE A 568 32.74 19.54 63.79
N ASP A 569 32.77 20.10 64.99
CA ASP A 569 31.69 19.98 65.96
C ASP A 569 30.95 21.27 66.25
N ALA A 570 31.35 22.37 65.60
CA ALA A 570 30.70 23.67 65.67
C ALA A 570 30.71 24.29 67.07
N ASP A 571 31.73 24.00 67.90
CA ASP A 571 31.89 24.62 69.22
C ASP A 571 32.51 26.03 69.18
N GLY A 572 32.93 26.47 67.99
CA GLY A 572 33.57 27.74 67.68
C GLY A 572 35.10 27.66 67.65
N ILE A 573 35.68 26.48 67.49
CA ILE A 573 37.12 26.23 67.49
C ILE A 573 37.47 25.28 66.34
N CYS A 574 38.34 25.72 65.43
CA CYS A 574 38.77 24.85 64.32
C CYS A 574 39.35 23.51 64.82
N GLY A 575 39.02 22.41 64.13
CA GLY A 575 39.32 21.04 64.56
C GLY A 575 40.80 20.74 64.79
N ASP A 576 41.72 21.46 64.14
CA ASP A 576 43.16 21.34 64.40
C ASP A 576 43.62 21.87 65.78
N VAL A 577 42.74 22.59 66.50
CA VAL A 577 43.01 23.21 67.81
C VAL A 577 42.02 22.89 68.95
N ASP A 578 40.98 22.08 68.74
CA ASP A 578 40.03 21.66 69.78
C ASP A 578 40.38 20.32 70.52
N GLU A 579 39.99 20.20 71.81
CA GLU A 579 40.21 19.02 72.67
C GLU A 579 39.10 17.95 72.58
N CYS A 580 37.85 18.31 72.26
CA CYS A 580 36.74 17.39 72.01
C CYS A 580 36.20 17.58 70.57
N PRO A 581 37.02 17.49 69.49
CA PRO A 581 36.73 18.04 68.15
C PRO A 581 35.60 17.36 67.35
N TYR A 582 34.71 16.62 68.00
CA TYR A 582 33.49 16.02 67.44
C TYR A 582 32.26 16.27 68.34
N ASP A 583 32.37 17.07 69.42
CA ASP A 583 31.29 17.35 70.37
C ASP A 583 31.11 18.86 70.66
N PRO A 584 30.04 19.50 70.14
CA PRO A 584 29.80 20.95 70.21
C PRO A 584 29.68 21.50 71.63
N TYR A 585 29.10 20.70 72.52
CA TYR A 585 28.77 21.15 73.86
C TYR A 585 29.96 21.11 74.79
N ASN A 586 31.03 20.49 74.29
CA ASN A 586 32.14 20.08 75.10
C ASN A 586 31.63 19.36 76.37
N ASP A 587 32.49 19.24 77.35
CA ASP A 587 32.11 18.79 78.69
C ASP A 587 31.29 19.89 79.43
N ALA A 588 29.95 19.85 79.26
CA ALA A 588 29.02 20.90 79.67
C ALA A 588 28.86 21.04 81.20
N ASP A 589 28.86 19.94 81.95
CA ASP A 589 28.71 19.92 83.41
C ASP A 589 30.05 19.71 84.17
N ASN A 590 31.14 19.50 83.42
CA ASN A 590 32.54 19.30 83.87
C ASN A 590 32.80 17.97 84.59
N ASP A 591 32.15 16.89 84.21
CA ASP A 591 32.35 15.55 84.77
C ASP A 591 33.48 14.75 84.06
N GLY A 592 33.92 15.21 82.89
CA GLY A 592 35.02 14.67 82.09
C GLY A 592 34.62 13.80 80.90
N ILE A 593 33.36 13.83 80.48
CA ILE A 593 32.83 13.14 79.30
C ILE A 593 32.34 14.21 78.30
N CYS A 594 32.69 14.08 77.02
CA CYS A 594 32.14 14.96 75.98
C CYS A 594 30.62 14.65 75.86
N GLY A 595 29.76 15.67 75.77
CA GLY A 595 28.32 15.61 75.97
C GLY A 595 27.55 14.74 74.97
N ASP A 596 28.09 14.45 73.80
CA ASP A 596 27.55 13.50 72.83
C ASP A 596 27.54 12.04 73.33
N LEU A 597 28.42 11.72 74.28
CA LEU A 597 28.53 10.40 74.91
C LEU A 597 27.87 10.33 76.29
N ASP A 598 27.24 11.41 76.72
CA ASP A 598 26.53 11.51 77.98
C ASP A 598 25.01 11.43 77.77
N ILE A 599 24.35 10.51 78.50
CA ILE A 599 22.89 10.33 78.43
C ILE A 599 22.18 11.48 79.14
N CYS A 600 22.83 12.09 80.13
CA CYS A 600 22.29 13.20 80.91
C CYS A 600 23.25 14.41 80.91
N PRO A 601 23.45 15.04 79.73
CA PRO A 601 24.52 16.01 79.46
C PRO A 601 24.44 17.35 80.24
N ASN A 602 23.47 17.50 81.13
CA ASN A 602 23.31 18.69 81.98
C ASN A 602 23.08 18.37 83.46
N ASP A 603 23.04 17.08 83.84
CA ASP A 603 22.81 16.63 85.21
C ASP A 603 23.91 15.67 85.67
N PRO A 604 24.77 16.07 86.62
CA PRO A 604 25.86 15.21 87.11
C PRO A 604 25.39 13.96 87.89
N GLU A 605 24.09 13.73 88.05
CA GLU A 605 23.50 12.58 88.76
C GLU A 605 22.93 11.45 87.87
N ASP A 606 22.66 11.69 86.57
CA ASP A 606 22.29 10.71 85.50
C ASP A 606 20.97 9.89 85.73
N ASP A 607 20.62 8.92 84.85
CA ASP A 607 19.43 8.02 84.93
C ASP A 607 19.50 7.03 86.12
N PHE A 608 18.53 7.11 87.05
CA PHE A 608 18.60 6.43 88.35
C PHE A 608 17.95 5.04 88.40
N ASP A 609 16.78 4.84 87.80
CA ASP A 609 16.08 3.55 87.80
C ASP A 609 16.26 2.75 86.50
N GLY A 610 16.94 3.35 85.51
CA GLY A 610 17.51 2.68 84.36
C GLY A 610 16.49 2.46 83.24
N ASP A 611 15.47 3.31 83.18
CA ASP A 611 14.43 3.27 82.15
C ASP A 611 14.77 4.15 80.93
N GLY A 612 15.88 4.90 80.99
CA GLY A 612 16.37 5.76 79.92
C GLY A 612 15.98 7.23 80.06
N ILE A 613 15.41 7.66 81.20
CA ILE A 613 15.04 9.04 81.47
C ILE A 613 15.92 9.65 82.58
N CYS A 614 16.45 10.86 82.34
CA CYS A 614 17.29 11.55 83.32
C CYS A 614 16.51 11.95 84.58
N GLY A 615 17.13 11.78 85.74
CA GLY A 615 16.47 11.87 87.05
C GLY A 615 15.89 13.25 87.43
N ASP A 616 16.20 14.30 86.67
CA ASP A 616 15.63 15.64 86.84
C ASP A 616 14.37 15.89 85.98
N VAL A 617 14.13 15.08 84.95
CA VAL A 617 13.01 15.22 83.98
C VAL A 617 11.97 14.11 84.10
N ASP A 618 12.31 12.99 84.71
CA ASP A 618 11.35 11.90 84.89
C ASP A 618 10.20 12.32 85.84
N GLU A 619 8.96 12.23 85.34
CA GLU A 619 7.73 12.53 86.08
C GLU A 619 7.35 11.38 87.04
N CYS A 620 7.84 10.17 86.75
CA CYS A 620 7.73 8.97 87.56
C CYS A 620 9.14 8.41 87.91
N PRO A 621 10.05 9.19 88.57
CA PRO A 621 11.51 8.96 88.73
C PRO A 621 11.95 7.75 89.59
N TYR A 622 11.02 6.86 89.89
CA TYR A 622 11.23 5.64 90.65
C TYR A 622 10.37 4.48 90.14
N ASP A 623 9.60 4.68 89.07
CA ASP A 623 8.64 3.73 88.54
C ASP A 623 8.94 3.40 87.07
N PRO A 624 9.76 2.38 86.80
CA PRO A 624 10.29 2.09 85.46
C PRO A 624 9.26 1.55 84.45
N GLU A 625 7.98 1.44 84.83
CA GLU A 625 6.86 1.11 83.93
C GLU A 625 6.08 2.36 83.50
N ASN A 626 6.41 3.53 84.06
CA ASN A 626 5.84 4.83 83.78
C ASN A 626 4.30 4.82 83.71
N ASP A 627 3.72 5.76 82.97
CA ASP A 627 2.32 5.75 82.58
C ASP A 627 2.10 4.62 81.55
N ALA A 628 1.37 3.56 81.93
CA ALA A 628 1.42 2.29 81.22
C ALA A 628 0.46 2.22 80.03
N ASP A 629 -0.57 3.04 80.05
CA ASP A 629 -1.57 3.22 79.00
C ASP A 629 -1.57 4.65 78.42
N ASP A 630 -0.55 5.44 78.75
CA ASP A 630 -0.26 6.78 78.20
C ASP A 630 -1.44 7.78 78.39
N ASP A 631 -2.20 7.65 79.47
CA ASP A 631 -3.41 8.45 79.75
C ASP A 631 -3.12 9.76 80.54
N GLY A 632 -1.86 9.96 80.91
CA GLY A 632 -1.32 11.12 81.61
C GLY A 632 -1.25 10.96 83.13
N ILE A 633 -1.39 9.74 83.64
CA ILE A 633 -1.33 9.42 85.07
C ILE A 633 -0.36 8.25 85.28
N CYS A 634 0.72 8.45 86.05
CA CYS A 634 1.67 7.35 86.33
C CYS A 634 0.87 6.10 86.77
N GLY A 635 1.16 4.91 86.22
CA GLY A 635 0.28 3.73 86.35
C GLY A 635 0.04 3.23 87.79
N ASN A 636 0.72 3.82 88.78
CA ASN A 636 0.46 3.63 90.21
C ASN A 636 -0.67 4.52 90.78
N ASP A 637 -1.20 5.48 90.01
CA ASP A 637 -2.18 6.51 90.40
C ASP A 637 -3.40 6.64 89.43
N ASP A 638 -3.55 5.83 88.36
CA ASP A 638 -4.71 5.84 87.43
C ASP A 638 -5.89 4.92 87.88
N ASP A 639 -7.14 5.35 87.62
CA ASP A 639 -8.43 4.71 87.95
C ASP A 639 -8.88 3.68 86.90
N CYS A 640 -8.47 3.81 85.63
CA CYS A 640 -8.60 2.78 84.60
C CYS A 640 -7.18 2.41 84.04
N PRO A 641 -6.22 2.00 84.92
CA PRO A 641 -4.74 2.00 84.76
C PRO A 641 -4.13 1.02 83.76
N TYR A 642 -4.98 0.36 82.97
CA TYR A 642 -4.58 -0.53 81.90
C TYR A 642 -5.54 -0.45 80.71
N ASP A 643 -6.41 0.57 80.71
CA ASP A 643 -7.42 0.85 79.70
C ASP A 643 -7.20 2.31 79.23
N PRO A 644 -6.31 2.50 78.22
CA PRO A 644 -5.89 3.80 77.69
C PRO A 644 -7.05 4.70 77.30
N ASP A 645 -8.12 4.07 76.83
CA ASP A 645 -9.27 4.72 76.23
C ASP A 645 -10.29 5.16 77.29
N ASN A 646 -10.05 4.76 78.55
CA ASN A 646 -10.81 5.20 79.71
C ASN A 646 -12.32 5.02 79.44
N ASP A 647 -13.14 6.05 79.53
CA ASP A 647 -14.53 6.06 79.04
C ASP A 647 -14.58 6.33 77.53
N ILE A 648 -14.48 5.25 76.73
CA ILE A 648 -14.10 5.25 75.29
C ILE A 648 -15.12 5.97 74.40
N ASP A 649 -16.40 5.63 74.52
CA ASP A 649 -17.46 6.28 73.75
C ASP A 649 -17.99 7.54 74.46
N GLY A 650 -17.35 7.97 75.54
CA GLY A 650 -17.58 9.25 76.19
C GLY A 650 -18.99 9.41 76.76
N ASP A 651 -19.58 8.31 77.23
CA ASP A 651 -20.90 8.26 77.87
C ASP A 651 -20.86 8.34 79.42
N ASP A 652 -19.65 8.57 79.98
CA ASP A 652 -19.26 8.65 81.40
C ASP A 652 -19.14 7.28 82.12
N ILE A 653 -18.77 6.19 81.43
CA ILE A 653 -18.56 4.83 81.98
C ILE A 653 -17.27 4.19 81.39
N CYS A 654 -16.25 3.86 82.22
CA CYS A 654 -15.02 3.18 81.70
C CYS A 654 -15.38 1.93 80.88
N GLY A 655 -14.66 1.73 79.77
CA GLY A 655 -14.96 0.72 78.74
C GLY A 655 -15.03 -0.73 79.24
N ASP A 656 -14.51 -1.02 80.43
CA ASP A 656 -14.64 -2.32 81.10
C ASP A 656 -15.93 -2.51 81.92
N VAL A 657 -16.77 -1.48 82.07
CA VAL A 657 -18.04 -1.47 82.85
C VAL A 657 -19.27 -1.10 82.02
N ASP A 658 -19.14 -0.45 80.87
CA ASP A 658 -20.29 -0.14 80.02
C ASP A 658 -20.85 -1.39 79.30
N ILE A 659 -22.18 -1.41 79.10
CA ILE A 659 -22.91 -2.51 78.47
C ILE A 659 -22.84 -2.41 76.95
N CYS A 660 -22.68 -1.20 76.40
CA CYS A 660 -22.44 -0.94 74.98
C CYS A 660 -21.16 -0.10 74.78
N PRO A 661 -20.00 -0.55 75.32
CA PRO A 661 -18.83 0.29 75.68
C PRO A 661 -18.07 0.97 74.54
N ASN A 662 -18.57 0.86 73.32
CA ASN A 662 -17.99 1.48 72.14
C ASN A 662 -19.06 2.08 71.23
N ASP A 663 -20.31 2.17 71.69
CA ASP A 663 -21.41 2.79 70.97
C ASP A 663 -21.89 4.01 71.74
N TYR A 664 -21.43 5.16 71.27
CA TYR A 664 -21.80 6.48 71.77
C TYR A 664 -23.31 6.71 71.93
N TYR A 665 -24.14 6.02 71.13
CA TYR A 665 -25.60 6.19 71.14
C TYR A 665 -26.34 5.17 72.00
N ASN A 666 -25.61 4.19 72.55
CA ASN A 666 -26.11 3.11 73.38
C ASN A 666 -27.25 2.34 72.68
N ASP A 667 -28.00 1.52 73.42
CA ASP A 667 -29.27 0.93 72.96
C ASP A 667 -30.29 2.03 72.56
N ALA A 668 -30.33 2.35 71.27
CA ALA A 668 -30.95 3.56 70.72
C ALA A 668 -32.48 3.53 70.75
N ASP A 669 -33.11 2.36 70.56
CA ASP A 669 -34.56 2.17 70.55
C ASP A 669 -35.12 1.54 71.84
N ASN A 670 -34.23 1.19 72.79
CA ASN A 670 -34.48 0.63 74.13
C ASN A 670 -35.02 -0.81 74.14
N ASP A 671 -34.65 -1.64 73.17
CA ASP A 671 -35.03 -3.04 73.08
C ASP A 671 -34.11 -3.98 73.92
N GLY A 672 -32.93 -3.49 74.31
CA GLY A 672 -31.94 -4.14 75.14
C GLY A 672 -30.68 -4.62 74.42
N ILE A 673 -30.47 -4.27 73.15
CA ILE A 673 -29.31 -4.60 72.32
C ILE A 673 -28.56 -3.32 71.95
N CYS A 674 -27.22 -3.38 71.91
CA CYS A 674 -26.38 -2.23 71.58
C CYS A 674 -26.43 -1.96 70.08
N GLY A 675 -26.48 -0.69 69.66
CA GLY A 675 -26.76 -0.30 68.28
C GLY A 675 -25.71 -0.74 67.25
N ASP A 676 -24.52 -1.13 67.70
CA ASP A 676 -23.45 -1.72 66.91
C ASP A 676 -23.58 -3.25 66.71
N VAL A 677 -24.43 -3.92 67.50
CA VAL A 677 -24.67 -5.38 67.46
C VAL A 677 -26.12 -5.75 67.19
N ASP A 678 -27.03 -4.78 67.23
CA ASP A 678 -28.38 -4.91 66.75
C ASP A 678 -28.37 -4.94 65.21
N ILE A 679 -28.94 -6.00 64.62
CA ILE A 679 -29.04 -6.13 63.15
C ILE A 679 -29.99 -5.04 62.62
N CYS A 680 -30.92 -4.59 63.45
CA CYS A 680 -31.99 -3.65 63.13
C CYS A 680 -32.02 -2.43 64.07
N PRO A 681 -30.92 -1.63 64.13
CA PRO A 681 -30.58 -0.70 65.21
C PRO A 681 -31.49 0.54 65.35
N ASN A 682 -32.62 0.60 64.65
CA ASN A 682 -33.62 1.66 64.76
C ASN A 682 -35.07 1.15 64.75
N ASP A 683 -35.30 -0.18 64.72
CA ASP A 683 -36.62 -0.79 64.65
C ASP A 683 -36.86 -1.81 65.77
N PRO A 684 -37.74 -1.53 66.76
CA PRO A 684 -37.89 -2.36 67.96
C PRO A 684 -38.61 -3.70 67.76
N ASP A 685 -38.93 -4.09 66.52
CA ASP A 685 -39.58 -5.37 66.18
C ASP A 685 -38.61 -6.45 65.62
N ASP A 686 -37.34 -6.11 65.30
CA ASP A 686 -36.16 -6.97 64.95
C ASP A 686 -36.38 -8.02 63.81
N ASP A 687 -35.37 -8.85 63.50
CA ASP A 687 -35.42 -9.99 62.57
C ASP A 687 -36.21 -11.18 63.19
N PHE A 688 -37.47 -11.33 62.76
CA PHE A 688 -38.44 -12.17 63.46
C PHE A 688 -38.31 -13.68 63.16
N ASP A 689 -37.89 -14.07 61.96
CA ASP A 689 -37.70 -15.47 61.56
C ASP A 689 -36.23 -15.92 61.55
N GLY A 690 -35.30 -14.97 61.67
CA GLY A 690 -33.89 -15.18 61.97
C GLY A 690 -33.00 -15.33 60.74
N ASP A 691 -33.44 -14.84 59.57
CA ASP A 691 -32.76 -14.98 58.29
C ASP A 691 -31.72 -13.89 57.99
N GLY A 692 -31.66 -12.86 58.85
CA GLY A 692 -30.71 -11.76 58.80
C GLY A 692 -31.24 -10.47 58.15
N ILE A 693 -32.54 -10.38 57.83
CA ILE A 693 -33.16 -9.15 57.27
C ILE A 693 -34.14 -8.52 58.27
N CYS A 694 -34.07 -7.20 58.43
CA CYS A 694 -34.92 -6.46 59.35
C CYS A 694 -36.40 -6.44 58.93
N GLY A 695 -37.31 -6.60 59.89
CA GLY A 695 -38.74 -6.78 59.63
C GLY A 695 -39.46 -5.61 58.93
N ASP A 696 -38.87 -4.41 58.86
CA ASP A 696 -39.36 -3.28 58.07
C ASP A 696 -38.89 -3.30 56.60
N VAL A 697 -37.87 -4.11 56.29
CA VAL A 697 -37.27 -4.26 54.95
C VAL A 697 -37.55 -5.65 54.34
N ASP A 698 -37.78 -6.67 55.16
CA ASP A 698 -38.01 -8.04 54.70
C ASP A 698 -39.40 -8.22 54.05
N ILE A 699 -39.40 -8.78 52.84
CA ILE A 699 -40.59 -9.05 52.03
C ILE A 699 -41.32 -10.31 52.53
N CYS A 700 -40.60 -11.26 53.13
CA CYS A 700 -41.11 -12.53 53.65
C CYS A 700 -40.87 -12.71 55.16
N PRO A 701 -41.36 -11.79 56.03
CA PRO A 701 -40.97 -11.61 57.44
C PRO A 701 -41.37 -12.72 58.43
N TYR A 702 -41.77 -13.89 57.93
CA TYR A 702 -42.10 -15.07 58.74
C TYR A 702 -41.57 -16.39 58.16
N ASP A 703 -40.77 -16.35 57.09
CA ASP A 703 -40.20 -17.52 56.42
C ASP A 703 -38.68 -17.43 56.25
N PHE A 704 -37.95 -18.19 57.06
CA PHE A 704 -36.49 -18.19 57.17
C PHE A 704 -35.71 -18.48 55.87
N TYR A 705 -36.32 -19.17 54.90
CA TYR A 705 -35.64 -19.50 53.63
C TYR A 705 -35.80 -18.42 52.56
N ASN A 706 -36.60 -17.40 52.88
CA ASN A 706 -36.91 -16.24 52.06
C ASN A 706 -37.29 -16.62 50.61
N ASP A 707 -37.26 -15.66 49.70
CA ASP A 707 -37.42 -15.88 48.26
C ASP A 707 -36.08 -16.39 47.65
N ALA A 708 -35.87 -17.70 47.73
CA ALA A 708 -34.56 -18.34 47.53
C ALA A 708 -34.00 -18.23 46.10
N ASP A 709 -34.87 -18.09 45.09
CA ASP A 709 -34.51 -17.90 43.69
C ASP A 709 -34.86 -16.49 43.15
N LEU A 710 -35.38 -15.62 44.02
CA LEU A 710 -35.64 -14.20 43.78
C LEU A 710 -36.78 -13.93 42.77
N ASP A 711 -37.76 -14.83 42.65
CA ASP A 711 -38.91 -14.70 41.74
C ASP A 711 -40.08 -13.85 42.28
N GLY A 712 -40.01 -13.47 43.56
CA GLY A 712 -40.97 -12.65 44.28
C GLY A 712 -41.97 -13.43 45.14
N ILE A 713 -41.81 -14.75 45.30
CA ILE A 713 -42.69 -15.62 46.09
C ILE A 713 -41.92 -16.26 47.26
N CYS A 714 -42.45 -16.14 48.49
CA CYS A 714 -41.81 -16.75 49.66
C CYS A 714 -41.80 -18.28 49.55
N GLY A 715 -40.67 -18.92 49.87
CA GLY A 715 -40.42 -20.35 49.65
C GLY A 715 -41.40 -21.32 50.32
N ASP A 716 -42.14 -20.89 51.35
CA ASP A 716 -43.20 -21.69 51.97
C ASP A 716 -44.51 -21.79 51.14
N GLU A 717 -44.72 -20.87 50.19
CA GLU A 717 -45.82 -20.89 49.21
C GLU A 717 -45.36 -21.20 47.77
N ASP A 718 -44.06 -21.25 47.50
CA ASP A 718 -43.53 -21.57 46.17
C ASP A 718 -43.41 -23.08 45.89
N ILE A 719 -43.77 -23.47 44.67
CA ILE A 719 -43.83 -24.86 44.19
C ILE A 719 -42.46 -25.30 43.64
N CYS A 720 -41.65 -24.36 43.15
CA CYS A 720 -40.33 -24.59 42.56
C CYS A 720 -39.23 -23.78 43.29
N PRO A 721 -39.01 -24.03 44.60
CA PRO A 721 -38.34 -23.11 45.53
C PRO A 721 -36.84 -22.89 45.33
N ASN A 722 -36.24 -23.34 44.23
CA ASN A 722 -34.85 -23.10 43.89
C ASN A 722 -34.66 -22.79 42.39
N ASP A 723 -35.74 -22.44 41.70
CA ASP A 723 -35.78 -22.29 40.24
C ASP A 723 -36.62 -21.07 39.86
N SER A 724 -35.92 -19.97 39.61
CA SER A 724 -36.52 -18.65 39.33
C SER A 724 -37.38 -18.62 38.07
N GLN A 725 -37.35 -19.67 37.23
CA GLN A 725 -38.21 -19.78 36.04
C GLN A 725 -39.57 -20.43 36.35
N ASN A 726 -39.69 -21.09 37.50
CA ASN A 726 -40.89 -21.74 38.04
C ASN A 726 -41.54 -22.74 37.05
N ASP A 727 -42.72 -23.28 37.38
CA ASP A 727 -43.52 -24.19 36.53
C ASP A 727 -44.25 -23.39 35.44
N ILE A 728 -43.52 -23.05 34.35
CA ILE A 728 -43.98 -22.15 33.27
C ILE A 728 -45.31 -22.62 32.65
N ASP A 729 -45.51 -23.93 32.49
CA ASP A 729 -46.69 -24.49 31.83
C ASP A 729 -47.81 -24.96 32.80
N GLY A 730 -47.51 -25.00 34.10
CA GLY A 730 -48.44 -25.26 35.19
C GLY A 730 -48.76 -26.75 35.41
N ASP A 731 -47.88 -27.66 34.98
CA ASP A 731 -48.06 -29.12 35.08
C ASP A 731 -47.48 -29.75 36.36
N GLY A 732 -46.71 -28.98 37.12
CA GLY A 732 -46.13 -29.32 38.42
C GLY A 732 -44.70 -29.85 38.35
N GLN A 733 -43.95 -29.55 37.28
CA GLN A 733 -42.51 -29.83 37.12
C GLN A 733 -41.74 -28.52 36.97
N CYS A 734 -40.53 -28.46 37.51
CA CYS A 734 -39.68 -27.27 37.52
C CYS A 734 -38.65 -27.33 36.37
N CYS A 735 -38.21 -26.18 35.89
CA CYS A 735 -37.34 -26.00 34.72
C CYS A 735 -35.86 -26.38 34.93
N SER A 736 -35.47 -26.80 36.13
CA SER A 736 -34.12 -27.18 36.52
C SER A 736 -34.00 -28.68 36.81
N ASP A 737 -32.79 -29.24 36.68
CA ASP A 737 -32.49 -30.62 37.06
C ASP A 737 -32.30 -30.75 38.58
N GLU A 738 -33.42 -30.77 39.30
CA GLU A 738 -33.49 -30.86 40.77
C GLU A 738 -32.85 -32.14 41.35
N ASN A 739 -32.62 -33.16 40.51
CA ASN A 739 -32.12 -34.45 40.96
C ASN A 739 -30.63 -34.71 40.59
N SER A 740 -30.02 -33.76 39.85
CA SER A 740 -28.61 -33.74 39.44
C SER A 740 -28.20 -34.99 38.64
N ASP A 741 -29.09 -35.53 37.82
CA ASP A 741 -28.79 -36.66 36.93
C ASP A 741 -28.32 -36.24 35.53
N GLY A 742 -28.25 -34.94 35.28
CA GLY A 742 -27.80 -34.31 34.06
C GLY A 742 -28.90 -34.12 33.01
N ILE A 743 -30.17 -34.22 33.39
CA ILE A 743 -31.33 -34.06 32.49
C ILE A 743 -32.32 -33.07 33.11
N ILE A 744 -32.67 -32.02 32.36
CA ILE A 744 -33.70 -31.05 32.76
C ILE A 744 -35.04 -31.78 32.92
N ASP A 745 -35.69 -31.61 34.07
CA ASP A 745 -36.90 -32.35 34.44
C ASP A 745 -38.13 -31.93 33.59
N ASP A 746 -38.17 -30.69 33.07
CA ASP A 746 -39.15 -30.23 32.07
C ASP A 746 -38.51 -29.83 30.71
N PRO A 747 -38.80 -30.57 29.60
CA PRO A 747 -38.26 -30.27 28.27
C PRO A 747 -38.89 -29.07 27.55
N TYR A 748 -39.83 -28.32 28.15
CA TYR A 748 -40.44 -27.13 27.55
C TYR A 748 -39.80 -25.79 27.95
N CYS A 749 -38.74 -25.82 28.78
CA CYS A 749 -38.14 -24.60 29.32
C CYS A 749 -37.11 -23.90 28.41
N GLU A 750 -36.70 -24.49 27.28
CA GLU A 750 -35.84 -23.81 26.29
C GLU A 750 -36.43 -23.93 24.88
N CYS A 751 -36.56 -22.78 24.21
CA CYS A 751 -36.92 -22.58 22.79
C CYS A 751 -38.43 -22.55 22.44
N ALA A 752 -39.10 -21.45 22.79
CA ALA A 752 -40.18 -20.92 21.95
C ALA A 752 -39.54 -20.20 20.74
N ALA A 753 -40.17 -20.29 19.56
CA ALA A 753 -39.61 -19.96 18.25
C ALA A 753 -39.15 -18.50 18.00
N ASP A 754 -39.09 -17.65 19.03
CA ASP A 754 -38.72 -16.22 18.96
C ASP A 754 -37.40 -15.92 19.72
N TYR A 755 -36.58 -16.95 20.01
CA TYR A 755 -35.40 -16.87 20.92
C TYR A 755 -34.13 -17.53 20.34
N TYR A 756 -34.04 -17.56 19.01
CA TYR A 756 -32.80 -17.88 18.31
C TYR A 756 -32.10 -16.55 18.01
N ASP A 757 -30.81 -16.48 18.31
CA ASP A 757 -29.95 -15.41 17.82
C ASP A 757 -29.71 -15.58 16.30
N CYS A 758 -29.02 -14.64 15.66
CA CYS A 758 -28.78 -14.73 14.21
C CYS A 758 -27.91 -15.94 13.79
N ASN A 759 -27.28 -16.64 14.75
CA ASN A 759 -26.49 -17.87 14.54
C ASN A 759 -27.32 -19.15 14.74
N ASP A 760 -28.66 -19.03 14.83
CA ASP A 760 -29.57 -20.14 15.13
C ASP A 760 -29.25 -20.84 16.47
N VAL A 761 -28.64 -20.12 17.43
CA VAL A 761 -28.37 -20.58 18.79
C VAL A 761 -29.51 -20.14 19.73
N CYS A 762 -30.14 -21.10 20.39
CA CYS A 762 -31.23 -20.83 21.32
C CYS A 762 -30.70 -20.14 22.59
N GLY A 763 -31.11 -18.88 22.82
CA GLY A 763 -30.66 -18.07 23.95
C GLY A 763 -29.27 -17.44 23.79
N GLY A 764 -28.73 -17.42 22.57
CA GLY A 764 -27.53 -16.64 22.28
C GLY A 764 -27.82 -15.14 22.23
N ASP A 765 -26.76 -14.35 22.31
CA ASP A 765 -26.73 -12.89 22.37
C ASP A 765 -26.34 -12.26 21.02
N ALA A 766 -26.19 -13.06 19.96
CA ALA A 766 -25.80 -12.56 18.65
C ALA A 766 -26.95 -11.79 17.96
N ILE A 767 -26.68 -10.59 17.45
CA ILE A 767 -27.64 -9.77 16.72
C ILE A 767 -27.05 -9.49 15.34
N GLU A 768 -27.89 -9.57 14.30
CA GLU A 768 -27.51 -9.12 12.96
C GLU A 768 -27.45 -7.59 13.00
N ASP A 769 -26.26 -7.03 12.80
CA ASP A 769 -26.02 -5.59 12.75
C ASP A 769 -26.52 -4.96 11.44
N ASP A 770 -26.21 -3.68 11.21
CA ASP A 770 -26.63 -2.96 10.00
C ASP A 770 -25.84 -3.37 8.73
N CYS A 771 -24.75 -4.14 8.84
CA CYS A 771 -23.94 -4.70 7.74
C CYS A 771 -24.25 -6.18 7.45
N GLY A 772 -25.09 -6.82 8.26
CA GLY A 772 -25.50 -8.21 8.08
C GLY A 772 -24.63 -9.21 8.83
N THR A 773 -23.65 -8.74 9.63
CA THR A 773 -22.80 -9.61 10.41
C THR A 773 -23.53 -10.04 11.68
N CYS A 774 -23.47 -11.34 11.97
CA CYS A 774 -24.10 -11.91 13.15
C CYS A 774 -23.09 -12.06 14.29
N ASP A 775 -23.07 -11.09 15.21
CA ASP A 775 -22.12 -11.09 16.32
C ASP A 775 -22.73 -10.62 17.65
N ASN A 776 -21.92 -10.64 18.70
CA ASN A 776 -22.34 -10.33 20.07
C ASN A 776 -22.01 -8.87 20.48
N ILE A 777 -21.80 -7.96 19.51
CA ILE A 777 -21.37 -6.59 19.76
C ILE A 777 -22.59 -5.66 19.73
N ASP A 778 -22.84 -4.98 20.86
CA ASP A 778 -24.00 -4.08 21.05
C ASP A 778 -23.92 -2.75 20.23
N TRP A 779 -22.88 -2.59 19.39
CA TRP A 779 -22.62 -1.40 18.58
C TRP A 779 -22.46 -1.78 17.11
N ASN A 780 -23.17 -1.05 16.25
CA ASN A 780 -22.96 -1.05 14.79
C ASN A 780 -21.49 -0.70 14.52
N ASP A 781 -20.68 -1.72 14.24
CA ASP A 781 -19.26 -1.66 13.87
C ASP A 781 -19.08 -1.60 12.35
N CYS A 782 -20.18 -1.53 11.60
CA CYS A 782 -20.17 -1.42 10.17
C CYS A 782 -19.64 -0.07 9.71
N ASP A 783 -18.77 -0.11 8.71
CA ASP A 783 -18.25 1.07 8.06
C ASP A 783 -18.60 1.06 6.56
N TYR A 784 -18.46 2.23 5.93
CA TYR A 784 -18.77 2.44 4.53
C TYR A 784 -17.63 3.17 3.85
N ILE A 785 -17.13 2.58 2.77
CA ILE A 785 -16.07 3.16 1.95
C ILE A 785 -16.55 3.39 0.52
N THR A 786 -15.96 4.41 -0.09
CA THR A 786 -16.07 4.67 -1.51
C THR A 786 -14.67 4.87 -2.06
N MET A 787 -14.35 4.14 -3.12
CA MET A 787 -13.04 4.11 -3.76
C MET A 787 -13.21 4.46 -5.23
N THR A 788 -12.46 5.46 -5.69
CA THR A 788 -12.39 5.80 -7.12
C THR A 788 -11.21 5.07 -7.73
N PHE A 789 -11.47 4.23 -8.73
CA PHE A 789 -10.44 3.59 -9.54
C PHE A 789 -10.27 4.36 -10.85
N ASN A 790 -9.05 4.77 -11.15
CA ASN A 790 -8.72 5.36 -12.44
C ASN A 790 -8.70 4.28 -13.54
N ASP A 791 -8.70 4.71 -14.80
CA ASP A 791 -8.41 3.80 -15.91
C ASP A 791 -7.02 3.17 -15.77
N ASN A 792 -6.86 1.93 -16.25
CA ASN A 792 -5.66 1.12 -16.12
C ASN A 792 -5.37 0.63 -14.67
N ALA A 793 -4.09 0.55 -14.26
CA ALA A 793 -3.68 -0.13 -13.04
C ALA A 793 -3.78 0.77 -11.78
N ASN A 794 -4.44 0.26 -10.74
CA ASN A 794 -4.61 0.91 -9.45
C ASN A 794 -4.08 0.01 -8.32
N LEU A 795 -3.28 0.55 -7.40
CA LEU A 795 -2.74 -0.21 -6.26
C LEU A 795 -3.58 0.04 -5.01
N SER A 796 -4.40 -0.93 -4.62
CA SER A 796 -5.45 -0.73 -3.63
C SER A 796 -5.42 -1.76 -2.49
N SER A 797 -6.06 -1.42 -1.39
CA SER A 797 -6.36 -2.31 -0.27
C SER A 797 -7.78 -2.06 0.22
N PHE A 798 -8.32 -2.99 1.01
CA PHE A 798 -9.71 -2.93 1.46
C PHE A 798 -9.76 -3.03 2.97
N TYR A 799 -9.81 -1.88 3.67
CA TYR A 799 -9.93 -1.91 5.13
C TYR A 799 -11.35 -2.28 5.58
N VAL A 800 -12.35 -2.20 4.70
CA VAL A 800 -13.74 -2.67 4.92
C VAL A 800 -14.09 -3.69 3.87
N LEU A 801 -14.64 -4.84 4.30
CA LEU A 801 -15.18 -5.85 3.39
C LEU A 801 -16.56 -6.33 3.86
N PRO A 802 -17.44 -6.70 2.91
CA PRO A 802 -18.73 -7.31 3.23
C PRO A 802 -18.54 -8.74 3.77
N GLU A 803 -19.60 -9.34 4.31
CA GLU A 803 -19.57 -10.73 4.82
C GLU A 803 -19.17 -11.74 3.72
N ASP A 804 -19.68 -11.56 2.50
CA ASP A 804 -19.26 -12.33 1.34
C ASP A 804 -18.11 -11.62 0.63
N THR A 805 -16.88 -12.01 0.98
CA THR A 805 -15.64 -11.44 0.46
C THR A 805 -15.23 -11.98 -0.91
N SER A 806 -16.08 -12.78 -1.57
CA SER A 806 -15.77 -13.30 -2.90
C SER A 806 -15.57 -12.16 -3.90
N VAL A 807 -14.67 -12.35 -4.87
CA VAL A 807 -14.39 -11.34 -5.90
C VAL A 807 -15.67 -10.96 -6.66
N GLU A 808 -16.57 -11.92 -6.91
CA GLU A 808 -17.88 -11.67 -7.54
C GLU A 808 -18.77 -10.74 -6.71
N SER A 809 -18.80 -10.94 -5.39
CA SER A 809 -19.59 -10.13 -4.45
C SER A 809 -19.01 -8.73 -4.27
N VAL A 810 -17.70 -8.63 -4.02
CA VAL A 810 -17.02 -7.37 -3.73
C VAL A 810 -17.06 -6.41 -4.93
N PHE A 811 -16.88 -6.92 -6.14
CA PHE A 811 -16.79 -6.09 -7.36
C PHE A 811 -18.05 -6.13 -8.23
N SER A 812 -19.20 -6.55 -7.68
CA SER A 812 -20.43 -6.70 -8.46
C SER A 812 -20.84 -5.43 -9.21
N ASP A 813 -20.58 -4.27 -8.60
CA ASP A 813 -21.04 -2.96 -9.08
C ASP A 813 -20.19 -2.41 -10.24
N ILE A 814 -18.92 -2.80 -10.33
CA ILE A 814 -17.95 -2.29 -11.31
C ILE A 814 -17.32 -3.38 -12.19
N SER A 815 -17.76 -4.63 -12.04
CA SER A 815 -17.21 -5.81 -12.74
C SER A 815 -17.05 -5.63 -14.26
N SER A 816 -17.97 -4.92 -14.93
CA SER A 816 -17.89 -4.68 -16.38
C SER A 816 -16.69 -3.85 -16.81
N ASN A 817 -16.09 -3.10 -15.90
CA ASN A 817 -14.95 -2.23 -16.14
C ASN A 817 -13.64 -2.81 -15.58
N ILE A 818 -13.67 -4.00 -14.97
CA ILE A 818 -12.46 -4.67 -14.47
C ILE A 818 -11.94 -5.63 -15.54
N LEU A 819 -10.64 -5.58 -15.82
CA LEU A 819 -9.93 -6.53 -16.67
C LEU A 819 -9.31 -7.66 -15.83
N ALA A 820 -8.63 -7.29 -14.74
CA ALA A 820 -7.95 -8.24 -13.87
C ALA A 820 -7.73 -7.67 -12.46
N ILE A 821 -7.63 -8.57 -11.48
CA ILE A 821 -7.21 -8.29 -10.11
C ILE A 821 -6.05 -9.22 -9.77
N ALA A 822 -4.94 -8.68 -9.29
CA ALA A 822 -3.77 -9.47 -8.91
C ALA A 822 -3.33 -9.13 -7.48
N GLY A 823 -3.26 -10.14 -6.63
CA GLY A 823 -2.62 -10.08 -5.31
C GLY A 823 -1.15 -10.51 -5.37
N ALA A 824 -0.58 -10.86 -4.21
CA ALA A 824 0.82 -11.25 -4.09
C ALA A 824 1.15 -12.56 -4.84
N SER A 825 0.25 -13.54 -4.85
CA SER A 825 0.47 -14.87 -5.45
C SER A 825 -0.75 -15.50 -6.11
N SER A 826 -1.87 -14.77 -6.14
CA SER A 826 -3.13 -15.17 -6.77
C SER A 826 -3.68 -14.04 -7.64
N ALA A 827 -4.43 -14.40 -8.68
CA ALA A 827 -5.06 -13.42 -9.55
C ALA A 827 -6.40 -13.92 -10.08
N ALA A 828 -7.26 -12.99 -10.46
CA ALA A 828 -8.53 -13.24 -11.12
C ALA A 828 -8.65 -12.33 -12.34
N ILE A 829 -9.16 -12.87 -13.45
CA ILE A 829 -9.53 -12.13 -14.66
C ILE A 829 -11.03 -12.15 -14.83
N TYR A 830 -11.56 -11.14 -15.50
CA TYR A 830 -12.99 -11.05 -15.82
C TYR A 830 -13.20 -11.07 -17.33
N ASP A 831 -13.88 -12.12 -17.83
CA ASP A 831 -14.31 -12.26 -19.23
C ASP A 831 -15.72 -12.88 -19.25
N ASP A 832 -16.76 -12.04 -19.09
CA ASP A 832 -18.16 -12.40 -18.81
C ASP A 832 -18.42 -13.20 -17.50
N GLU A 833 -17.40 -13.86 -16.95
CA GLU A 833 -17.37 -14.60 -15.68
C GLU A 833 -15.96 -14.49 -15.05
N TRP A 834 -15.86 -14.57 -13.72
CA TRP A 834 -14.58 -14.55 -13.00
C TRP A 834 -13.82 -15.87 -13.17
N SER A 835 -12.52 -15.77 -13.49
CA SER A 835 -11.63 -16.93 -13.65
C SER A 835 -10.27 -16.70 -12.98
N GLY A 836 -9.72 -17.72 -12.33
CA GLY A 836 -8.47 -17.66 -11.56
C GLY A 836 -8.62 -18.19 -10.14
N THR A 837 -7.54 -18.16 -9.36
CA THR A 837 -7.56 -18.64 -7.95
C THR A 837 -7.70 -17.55 -6.92
N LEU A 838 -7.73 -16.27 -7.32
CA LEU A 838 -8.15 -15.24 -6.40
C LEU A 838 -9.67 -15.31 -6.26
N ASP A 839 -10.12 -16.11 -5.30
CA ASP A 839 -11.55 -16.34 -5.04
C ASP A 839 -12.14 -15.30 -4.09
N ASN A 840 -11.36 -14.85 -3.10
CA ASN A 840 -11.79 -13.90 -2.07
C ASN A 840 -10.78 -12.77 -1.90
N ILE A 841 -11.29 -11.60 -1.52
CA ILE A 841 -10.49 -10.45 -1.11
C ILE A 841 -10.24 -10.55 0.40
N ASP A 842 -8.97 -10.43 0.77
CA ASP A 842 -8.47 -10.32 2.13
C ASP A 842 -8.11 -8.87 2.47
N GLN A 843 -8.43 -8.44 3.69
CA GLN A 843 -8.14 -7.09 4.21
C GLN A 843 -6.64 -6.88 4.53
N GLU A 844 -5.88 -7.96 4.76
CA GLU A 844 -4.44 -7.91 5.04
C GLU A 844 -3.59 -7.72 3.76
N SER A 845 -4.16 -8.01 2.60
CA SER A 845 -3.44 -8.01 1.32
C SER A 845 -3.62 -6.72 0.54
N GLY A 846 -2.61 -6.38 -0.26
CA GLY A 846 -2.72 -5.37 -1.31
C GLY A 846 -3.11 -6.03 -2.65
N TYR A 847 -3.70 -5.24 -3.55
CA TYR A 847 -4.14 -5.71 -4.86
C TYR A 847 -3.84 -4.68 -5.95
N TRP A 848 -3.39 -5.17 -7.10
CA TRP A 848 -3.48 -4.42 -8.35
C TRP A 848 -4.84 -4.67 -8.99
N VAL A 849 -5.68 -3.63 -9.06
CA VAL A 849 -6.97 -3.65 -9.77
C VAL A 849 -6.78 -2.95 -11.11
N VAL A 850 -6.93 -3.69 -12.20
CA VAL A 850 -6.74 -3.19 -13.57
C VAL A 850 -8.10 -2.92 -14.20
N MET A 851 -8.35 -1.65 -14.50
CA MET A 851 -9.61 -1.15 -15.05
C MET A 851 -9.50 -0.87 -16.55
N SER A 852 -10.58 -1.10 -17.30
CA SER A 852 -10.72 -0.62 -18.68
C SER A 852 -11.12 0.86 -18.74
N ASP A 853 -11.92 1.32 -17.78
CA ASP A 853 -12.43 2.69 -17.68
C ASP A 853 -12.52 3.10 -16.19
N GLN A 854 -12.47 4.42 -15.93
CA GLN A 854 -12.61 4.96 -14.59
C GLN A 854 -14.00 4.64 -14.00
N ASP A 855 -14.04 4.15 -12.76
CA ASP A 855 -15.29 3.83 -12.06
C ASP A 855 -15.15 4.00 -10.53
N GLU A 856 -16.28 3.96 -9.83
CA GLU A 856 -16.34 4.12 -8.37
C GLU A 856 -16.97 2.89 -7.71
N LEU A 857 -16.21 2.25 -6.81
CA LEU A 857 -16.67 1.14 -6.00
C LEU A 857 -17.11 1.62 -4.62
N SER A 858 -18.28 1.15 -4.17
CA SER A 858 -18.78 1.42 -2.83
C SER A 858 -18.98 0.12 -2.06
N ILE A 859 -18.36 0.01 -0.89
CA ILE A 859 -18.41 -1.18 -0.04
C ILE A 859 -18.98 -0.81 1.33
N THR A 860 -19.91 -1.61 1.81
CA THR A 860 -20.40 -1.58 3.21
C THR A 860 -20.06 -2.90 3.86
N GLY A 861 -19.47 -2.88 5.05
CA GLY A 861 -19.07 -4.11 5.73
C GLY A 861 -18.33 -3.88 7.04
N THR A 862 -17.61 -4.89 7.49
CA THR A 862 -16.87 -4.87 8.76
C THR A 862 -15.43 -4.38 8.53
N PRO A 863 -14.94 -3.39 9.29
CA PRO A 863 -13.56 -2.93 9.19
C PRO A 863 -12.58 -3.95 9.80
N ILE A 864 -11.37 -4.02 9.25
CA ILE A 864 -10.28 -4.83 9.79
C ILE A 864 -9.87 -4.36 11.19
N ASP A 865 -9.41 -5.27 12.05
CA ASP A 865 -8.82 -4.92 13.35
C ASP A 865 -7.55 -4.05 13.14
N PRO A 866 -7.49 -2.82 13.70
CA PRO A 866 -6.31 -1.96 13.63
C PRO A 866 -5.03 -2.58 14.25
N GLU A 867 -5.16 -3.59 15.13
CA GLU A 867 -4.03 -4.30 15.73
C GLU A 867 -3.60 -5.54 14.92
N THR A 868 -4.13 -5.73 13.70
CA THR A 868 -3.77 -6.87 12.83
C THR A 868 -2.26 -6.95 12.61
N ALA A 869 -1.70 -8.14 12.79
CA ALA A 869 -0.29 -8.43 12.59
C ALA A 869 -0.06 -9.07 11.22
N TYR A 870 0.86 -8.50 10.46
CA TYR A 870 1.29 -8.91 9.14
C TYR A 870 2.60 -9.70 9.27
N SER A 871 2.65 -10.93 8.79
CA SER A 871 3.92 -11.68 8.72
C SER A 871 4.62 -11.34 7.42
N LEU A 872 5.66 -10.49 7.50
CA LEU A 872 6.46 -10.11 6.35
C LEU A 872 7.59 -11.11 6.14
N GLU A 873 7.77 -11.58 4.92
CA GLU A 873 8.87 -12.44 4.51
C GLU A 873 10.05 -11.63 3.93
N VAL A 874 11.21 -12.28 3.78
CA VAL A 874 12.37 -11.67 3.10
C VAL A 874 12.01 -11.34 1.66
N GLY A 875 12.34 -10.13 1.21
CA GLY A 875 11.97 -9.66 -0.11
C GLY A 875 10.67 -8.85 -0.05
N ASP A 876 9.81 -9.04 -1.03
CA ASP A 876 8.72 -8.11 -1.28
C ASP A 876 7.38 -8.65 -0.79
N ASN A 877 6.63 -7.81 -0.08
CA ASN A 877 5.37 -8.17 0.54
C ASN A 877 4.29 -7.18 0.10
N LEU A 878 3.27 -7.64 -0.61
CA LEU A 878 2.14 -6.79 -1.01
C LEU A 878 1.06 -6.81 0.06
N ILE A 879 1.03 -5.77 0.90
CA ILE A 879 0.15 -5.68 2.06
C ILE A 879 -0.84 -4.52 1.94
N GLY A 880 -1.99 -4.70 2.60
CA GLY A 880 -3.02 -3.68 2.73
C GLY A 880 -2.78 -2.76 3.91
N TYR A 881 -3.26 -1.52 3.81
CA TYR A 881 -3.27 -0.57 4.94
C TYR A 881 -4.59 -0.66 5.72
N PRO A 882 -4.56 -0.89 7.05
CA PRO A 882 -5.76 -1.25 7.82
C PRO A 882 -6.55 -0.05 8.38
N LEU A 883 -6.07 1.19 8.21
CA LEU A 883 -6.68 2.37 8.86
C LEU A 883 -7.41 3.25 7.84
N ASN A 884 -8.51 3.88 8.30
CA ASN A 884 -9.25 4.88 7.54
C ASN A 884 -8.72 6.32 7.74
N GLU A 885 -7.46 6.47 8.15
CA GLU A 885 -6.82 7.77 8.32
C GLU A 885 -5.42 7.80 7.73
N PHE A 886 -4.96 9.01 7.36
CA PHE A 886 -3.62 9.22 6.85
C PHE A 886 -2.60 9.12 7.99
N THR A 887 -1.62 8.22 7.87
CA THR A 887 -0.58 8.03 8.89
C THR A 887 0.80 8.31 8.28
N PRO A 888 1.62 9.22 8.85
CA PRO A 888 2.99 9.40 8.40
C PRO A 888 3.77 8.07 8.41
N ILE A 889 4.58 7.81 7.39
CA ILE A 889 5.24 6.48 7.27
C ILE A 889 6.09 6.11 8.49
N LEU A 890 6.76 7.09 9.10
CA LEU A 890 7.62 6.89 10.27
C LEU A 890 6.81 6.62 11.53
N ASP A 891 5.61 7.20 11.62
CA ASP A 891 4.74 7.01 12.77
C ASP A 891 4.00 5.67 12.66
N GLY A 892 3.65 5.25 11.43
CA GLY A 892 2.98 3.97 11.17
C GLY A 892 3.88 2.74 11.32
N MET A 893 5.19 2.90 11.46
CA MET A 893 6.16 1.80 11.61
C MET A 893 6.93 1.88 12.93
N ASN A 894 7.02 0.75 13.64
CA ASN A 894 7.85 0.66 14.85
C ASN A 894 9.37 0.65 14.50
N ASP A 895 10.23 0.85 15.50
CA ASP A 895 11.69 0.90 15.32
C ASP A 895 12.29 -0.36 14.67
N GLU A 896 11.70 -1.53 14.92
CA GLU A 896 12.14 -2.80 14.35
C GLU A 896 11.84 -2.89 12.85
N ALA A 897 10.62 -2.51 12.46
CA ALA A 897 10.17 -2.42 11.08
C ALA A 897 11.00 -1.40 10.29
N GLN A 898 11.26 -0.23 10.87
CA GLN A 898 12.09 0.80 10.22
C GLN A 898 13.52 0.35 9.93
N LEU A 899 14.06 -0.62 10.70
CA LEU A 899 15.39 -1.19 10.47
C LEU A 899 15.38 -2.38 9.51
N SER A 900 14.28 -3.14 9.48
CA SER A 900 14.14 -4.38 8.70
C SER A 900 13.69 -4.09 7.27
N ILE A 901 12.84 -3.07 7.09
CA ILE A 901 12.32 -2.64 5.78
C ILE A 901 13.35 -1.78 5.05
N LYS A 902 13.67 -2.18 3.83
CA LYS A 902 14.57 -1.47 2.89
C LYS A 902 13.85 -0.34 2.17
N ALA A 903 12.64 -0.59 1.68
CA ALA A 903 11.84 0.38 0.94
C ALA A 903 10.34 0.03 1.01
N ILE A 904 9.51 1.03 0.72
CA ILE A 904 8.06 0.90 0.56
C ILE A 904 7.69 1.55 -0.77
N LEU A 905 7.00 0.80 -1.64
CA LEU A 905 6.53 1.30 -2.93
C LEU A 905 4.99 1.37 -2.91
N GLY A 906 4.46 2.55 -3.24
CA GLY A 906 3.04 2.77 -3.49
C GLY A 906 2.78 3.01 -4.98
N GLU A 907 1.59 3.50 -5.31
CA GLU A 907 1.23 3.88 -6.69
C GLU A 907 2.01 5.12 -7.15
N GLY A 908 3.05 4.93 -7.96
CA GLY A 908 3.86 6.04 -8.50
C GLY A 908 4.65 6.82 -7.44
N GLN A 909 4.75 6.30 -6.21
CA GLN A 909 5.43 6.91 -5.08
C GLN A 909 6.30 5.89 -4.35
N SER A 910 7.41 6.35 -3.76
CA SER A 910 8.30 5.47 -3.01
C SER A 910 8.85 6.12 -1.74
N ALA A 911 9.17 5.29 -0.75
CA ALA A 911 9.96 5.63 0.41
C ALA A 911 11.11 4.63 0.52
N TYR A 912 12.34 5.14 0.63
CA TYR A 912 13.55 4.33 0.66
C TYR A 912 14.38 4.66 1.90
N ASN A 913 14.79 3.63 2.64
CA ASN A 913 15.68 3.80 3.78
C ASN A 913 17.14 3.89 3.29
N TYR A 914 17.62 5.12 3.09
CA TYR A 914 18.97 5.40 2.67
C TYR A 914 19.86 5.76 3.86
N ASN A 915 20.72 4.83 4.28
CA ASN A 915 21.64 4.99 5.42
C ASN A 915 20.95 5.32 6.76
N GLY A 916 19.77 4.76 7.02
CA GLY A 916 19.00 5.00 8.24
C GLY A 916 18.13 6.26 8.19
N LEU A 917 18.01 6.91 7.02
CA LEU A 917 17.11 8.03 6.78
C LEU A 917 16.10 7.64 5.70
N TRP A 918 14.82 7.78 5.99
CA TRP A 918 13.75 7.59 5.02
C TRP A 918 13.64 8.81 4.09
N ILE A 919 13.70 8.56 2.78
CA ILE A 919 13.61 9.57 1.72
C ILE A 919 12.66 9.12 0.61
N GLY A 920 12.05 10.06 -0.12
CA GLY A 920 11.18 9.79 -1.27
C GLY A 920 9.82 10.48 -1.18
N SER A 921 9.00 10.37 -2.20
CA SER A 921 7.71 11.06 -2.28
C SER A 921 6.61 10.44 -1.42
N LEU A 922 6.72 9.17 -1.03
CA LEU A 922 5.73 8.53 -0.17
C LEU A 922 5.94 8.99 1.27
N GLN A 923 5.08 9.88 1.76
CA GLN A 923 5.18 10.49 3.09
C GLN A 923 4.13 9.96 4.08
N TYR A 924 3.02 9.42 3.57
CA TYR A 924 1.89 8.94 4.35
C TYR A 924 1.39 7.60 3.79
N PHE A 925 0.98 6.71 4.69
CA PHE A 925 0.05 5.65 4.37
C PHE A 925 -1.35 6.25 4.23
N THR A 926 -2.04 5.87 3.16
CA THR A 926 -3.32 6.42 2.74
C THR A 926 -4.40 5.34 2.80
N PRO A 927 -5.61 5.66 3.29
CA PRO A 927 -6.72 4.70 3.31
C PRO A 927 -6.96 4.07 1.95
N ASN A 928 -7.33 2.78 1.96
CA ASN A 928 -7.64 1.98 0.77
C ASN A 928 -6.50 1.84 -0.26
N SER A 929 -5.26 2.08 0.15
CA SER A 929 -4.08 1.98 -0.72
C SER A 929 -3.23 0.76 -0.35
N GLY A 930 -2.80 0.01 -1.38
CA GLY A 930 -1.88 -1.11 -1.20
C GLY A 930 -0.42 -0.65 -1.22
N TYR A 931 0.46 -1.42 -0.59
CA TYR A 931 1.89 -1.11 -0.54
C TYR A 931 2.76 -2.35 -0.71
N TRP A 932 3.84 -2.22 -1.48
CA TRP A 932 4.91 -3.21 -1.51
C TRP A 932 5.95 -2.87 -0.44
N PHE A 933 6.03 -3.71 0.58
CA PHE A 933 7.03 -3.64 1.65
C PHE A 933 8.22 -4.53 1.28
N ILE A 934 9.37 -3.91 1.02
CA ILE A 934 10.61 -4.60 0.68
C ILE A 934 11.40 -4.83 1.97
N SER A 935 11.36 -6.05 2.51
CA SER A 935 12.03 -6.43 3.75
C SER A 935 13.38 -7.13 3.52
N ASN A 936 14.34 -6.91 4.43
CA ASN A 936 15.62 -7.62 4.43
C ASN A 936 15.61 -8.92 5.25
N GLU A 937 14.60 -9.13 6.08
CA GLU A 937 14.43 -10.33 6.93
C GLU A 937 12.94 -10.62 7.20
N SER A 938 12.59 -11.85 7.57
CA SER A 938 11.20 -12.17 7.92
C SER A 938 10.89 -11.74 9.36
N PHE A 939 9.79 -11.02 9.58
CA PHE A 939 9.34 -10.55 10.89
C PHE A 939 7.83 -10.22 10.92
N ASP A 940 7.22 -10.24 12.10
CA ASP A 940 5.83 -9.82 12.29
C ASP A 940 5.76 -8.29 12.46
N PHE A 941 4.89 -7.65 11.69
CA PHE A 941 4.70 -6.20 11.62
C PHE A 941 3.27 -5.82 11.98
N THR A 942 3.08 -4.71 12.71
CA THR A 942 1.75 -4.15 12.96
C THR A 942 1.84 -2.63 12.76
N TYR A 943 0.92 -2.08 11.99
CA TYR A 943 0.80 -0.63 11.83
C TYR A 943 0.52 0.02 13.19
N GLN A 944 1.17 1.14 13.49
CA GLN A 944 0.93 1.86 14.74
C GLN A 944 -0.26 2.82 14.57
N THR A 945 -1.12 2.91 15.60
CA THR A 945 -2.36 3.72 15.57
C THR A 945 -2.21 5.04 16.34
N SER A 946 -3.02 6.03 15.96
CA SER A 946 -2.95 7.42 16.44
C SER A 946 -3.37 7.65 17.91
N GLU A 947 -3.75 6.61 18.67
CA GLU A 947 -4.02 6.79 20.12
C GLU A 947 -2.75 7.14 20.93
N ASP A 948 -1.55 6.86 20.38
CA ASP A 948 -0.26 7.20 20.99
C ASP A 948 0.34 8.54 20.51
N LEU A 949 -0.28 9.24 19.55
CA LEU A 949 0.30 10.43 18.92
C LEU A 949 -0.70 11.60 18.87
N GLY A 950 -0.30 12.71 19.50
CA GLY A 950 -1.12 13.91 19.67
C GLY A 950 -1.66 14.45 18.35
N ARG A 951 -2.99 14.55 18.28
CA ARG A 951 -3.78 15.08 17.15
C ARG A 951 -3.13 16.30 16.49
N THR A 952 -2.69 16.12 15.24
CA THR A 952 -2.60 17.20 14.27
C THR A 952 -3.48 16.84 13.08
N ALA A 953 -4.57 17.59 12.91
CA ALA A 953 -5.36 17.55 11.70
C ALA A 953 -4.55 18.20 10.57
N PHE A 954 -4.28 17.46 9.50
CA PHE A 954 -3.66 18.00 8.30
C PHE A 954 -4.61 17.91 7.11
N GLY A 955 -4.62 18.99 6.32
CA GLY A 955 -5.46 19.16 5.15
C GLY A 955 -4.97 18.30 3.98
N ASN A 956 -5.92 18.00 3.08
CA ASN A 956 -5.71 17.28 1.82
C ASN A 956 -4.38 17.63 1.15
N THR A 957 -3.36 16.80 1.32
CA THR A 957 -2.18 16.79 0.48
C THR A 957 -2.55 16.07 -0.81
N SER A 958 -3.20 16.80 -1.72
CA SER A 958 -3.31 16.33 -3.10
C SER A 958 -1.91 16.21 -3.68
N VAL A 959 -1.58 15.02 -4.20
CA VAL A 959 -0.38 14.83 -5.02
C VAL A 959 -0.44 15.91 -6.12
N PRO A 960 0.61 16.73 -6.30
CA PRO A 960 0.58 17.78 -7.31
C PRO A 960 0.29 17.16 -8.67
N ARG A 961 -0.81 17.58 -9.32
CA ARG A 961 -1.13 17.14 -10.68
C ARG A 961 0.05 17.46 -11.60
N ASN A 962 0.39 16.53 -12.49
CA ASN A 962 1.40 16.75 -13.50
C ASN A 962 1.07 18.02 -14.31
N PRO A 963 2.06 18.75 -14.82
CA PRO A 963 1.80 19.92 -15.64
C PRO A 963 1.04 19.53 -16.90
N GLU A 964 0.15 20.41 -17.36
CA GLU A 964 -0.67 20.23 -18.55
C GLU A 964 0.20 19.77 -19.75
N ASN A 965 -0.16 18.64 -20.39
CA ASN A 965 0.56 17.91 -21.45
C ASN A 965 1.72 16.98 -21.00
N PHE A 966 1.90 16.71 -19.71
CA PHE A 966 2.90 15.76 -19.20
C PHE A 966 2.27 14.67 -18.32
N ASP A 967 1.07 14.23 -18.69
CA ASP A 967 0.42 13.07 -18.08
C ASP A 967 0.99 11.76 -18.68
N TYR A 968 1.06 10.74 -17.85
CA TYR A 968 1.44 9.37 -18.21
C TYR A 968 0.53 8.40 -17.43
N TYR A 969 0.35 7.19 -17.94
CA TYR A 969 -0.47 6.18 -17.30
C TYR A 969 0.32 5.45 -16.23
N GLN A 970 -0.32 5.19 -15.10
CA GLN A 970 0.24 4.31 -14.08
C GLN A 970 0.36 2.90 -14.66
N SER A 971 1.48 2.24 -14.39
CA SER A 971 1.70 0.83 -14.74
C SER A 971 1.87 0.00 -13.48
N LYS A 972 1.54 -1.30 -13.57
CA LYS A 972 1.94 -2.30 -12.55
C LYS A 972 3.46 -2.42 -12.46
N GLY A 973 4.17 -2.17 -13.57
CA GLY A 973 5.61 -2.14 -13.62
C GLY A 973 6.14 -0.74 -13.31
N GLN A 974 6.92 -0.57 -12.25
CA GLN A 974 7.44 0.75 -11.85
C GLN A 974 8.83 0.67 -11.25
N ALA A 975 9.70 1.64 -11.53
CA ALA A 975 11.02 1.78 -10.91
C ALA A 975 11.23 3.21 -10.41
N PHE A 976 12.11 3.39 -9.42
CA PHE A 976 12.31 4.68 -8.76
C PHE A 976 13.78 5.11 -8.83
N TYR A 977 14.02 6.28 -9.42
CA TYR A 977 15.35 6.86 -9.57
C TYR A 977 15.52 8.05 -8.65
N TYR A 978 16.25 7.85 -7.56
CA TYR A 978 16.57 8.89 -6.60
C TYR A 978 17.72 9.76 -7.11
N VAL A 979 17.52 11.07 -7.19
CA VAL A 979 18.53 11.98 -7.73
C VAL A 979 19.02 12.95 -6.67
N GLU A 980 20.31 12.86 -6.30
CA GLU A 980 20.88 13.72 -5.26
C GLU A 980 21.04 15.18 -5.72
N ASN A 981 21.46 15.39 -6.97
CA ASN A 981 21.73 16.73 -7.50
C ASN A 981 21.25 16.87 -8.94
N ILE A 982 20.44 17.90 -9.20
CA ILE A 982 19.99 18.26 -10.55
C ILE A 982 20.49 19.66 -10.90
N GLU A 983 21.27 19.77 -11.96
CA GLU A 983 21.89 21.05 -12.35
C GLU A 983 20.84 22.08 -12.81
N ASN A 984 20.84 23.26 -12.17
CA ASN A 984 19.92 24.39 -12.42
C ASN A 984 18.43 24.12 -12.13
N ALA A 985 18.10 23.04 -11.42
CA ALA A 985 16.76 22.84 -10.87
C ALA A 985 16.54 23.82 -9.69
N ILE A 986 15.34 24.36 -9.61
CA ILE A 986 14.84 25.12 -8.47
C ILE A 986 13.50 24.52 -8.03
N GLU A 987 13.14 24.73 -6.76
CA GLU A 987 11.88 24.25 -6.22
C GLU A 987 10.69 24.66 -7.11
N GLY A 988 9.83 23.69 -7.42
CA GLY A 988 8.71 23.86 -8.34
C GLY A 988 8.98 23.47 -9.80
N ASP A 989 10.23 23.21 -10.17
CA ASP A 989 10.55 22.57 -11.45
C ASP A 989 10.05 21.11 -11.47
N TRP A 990 9.98 20.51 -12.66
CA TRP A 990 9.60 19.12 -12.88
C TRP A 990 10.72 18.36 -13.57
N VAL A 991 10.98 17.14 -13.11
CA VAL A 991 11.84 16.20 -13.81
C VAL A 991 10.97 15.15 -14.48
N LEU A 992 11.10 15.08 -15.80
CA LEU A 992 10.32 14.21 -16.67
C LEU A 992 11.20 13.04 -17.11
N ALA A 993 10.70 11.82 -17.01
CA ALA A 993 11.36 10.60 -17.45
C ALA A 993 10.79 10.12 -18.80
N TYR A 994 11.67 9.74 -19.70
CA TYR A 994 11.33 9.29 -21.04
C TYR A 994 11.98 7.95 -21.37
N ASN A 995 11.21 7.05 -21.99
CA ASN A 995 11.76 5.98 -22.80
C ASN A 995 11.72 6.41 -24.27
N ASP A 996 12.88 6.60 -24.88
CA ASP A 996 13.02 7.26 -26.17
C ASP A 996 12.26 8.62 -26.26
N ASP A 997 11.11 8.64 -26.93
CA ASP A 997 10.25 9.82 -27.13
C ASP A 997 8.94 9.76 -26.30
N ILE A 998 8.69 8.67 -25.58
CA ILE A 998 7.48 8.45 -24.76
C ILE A 998 7.74 8.89 -23.33
N LEU A 999 6.83 9.70 -22.77
CA LEU A 999 6.88 10.09 -21.36
C LEU A 999 6.39 8.91 -20.51
N VAL A 1000 7.24 8.47 -19.57
CA VAL A 1000 7.00 7.28 -18.73
C VAL A 1000 7.00 7.61 -17.24
N GLY A 1001 7.13 8.89 -16.89
CA GLY A 1001 7.19 9.29 -15.49
C GLY A 1001 7.49 10.77 -15.29
N ALA A 1002 7.12 11.30 -14.14
CA ALA A 1002 7.40 12.68 -13.76
C ALA A 1002 7.46 12.84 -12.24
N ARG A 1003 8.31 13.76 -11.77
CA ARG A 1003 8.33 14.18 -10.36
C ARG A 1003 8.62 15.67 -10.25
N LYS A 1004 7.86 16.36 -9.40
CA LYS A 1004 8.11 17.76 -9.04
C LYS A 1004 9.32 17.84 -8.11
N TYR A 1005 10.25 18.73 -8.41
CA TYR A 1005 11.42 19.01 -7.59
C TYR A 1005 11.05 19.90 -6.41
N ASP A 1006 11.30 19.42 -5.20
CA ASP A 1006 10.96 20.08 -3.93
C ASP A 1006 12.17 20.81 -3.28
N GLY A 1007 13.30 20.90 -3.99
CA GLY A 1007 14.53 21.49 -3.47
C GLY A 1007 15.48 20.48 -2.81
N SER A 1008 15.09 19.22 -2.69
CA SER A 1008 15.86 18.14 -2.07
C SER A 1008 16.05 16.95 -3.02
N MET A 1009 16.50 15.80 -2.47
CA MET A 1009 16.63 14.56 -3.24
C MET A 1009 15.25 13.99 -3.54
N ILE A 1010 14.92 13.86 -4.83
CA ILE A 1010 13.61 13.36 -5.28
C ILE A 1010 13.72 11.95 -5.85
N ASP A 1011 12.65 11.16 -5.73
CA ASP A 1011 12.47 9.87 -6.39
C ASP A 1011 11.69 10.07 -7.69
N ILE A 1012 12.29 9.81 -8.85
CA ILE A 1012 11.58 9.93 -10.12
C ILE A 1012 10.96 8.56 -10.45
N PRO A 1013 9.62 8.44 -10.51
CA PRO A 1013 8.98 7.20 -10.91
C PRO A 1013 9.17 7.02 -12.41
N VAL A 1014 9.44 5.79 -12.85
CA VAL A 1014 9.62 5.42 -14.25
C VAL A 1014 8.84 4.15 -14.50
N MET A 1015 7.77 4.27 -15.28
CA MET A 1015 6.84 3.19 -15.58
C MET A 1015 7.40 2.23 -16.64
N GLY A 1016 7.07 0.95 -16.46
CA GLY A 1016 7.38 -0.13 -17.39
C GLY A 1016 6.23 -0.44 -18.32
N ASN A 1017 6.52 -1.25 -19.34
CA ASN A 1017 5.50 -1.86 -20.18
C ASN A 1017 4.86 -3.04 -19.42
N ASP A 1018 3.55 -2.98 -19.18
CA ASP A 1018 2.76 -4.03 -18.52
C ASP A 1018 1.84 -4.80 -19.48
N LEU A 1019 2.12 -4.69 -20.78
CA LEU A 1019 1.38 -5.30 -21.89
C LEU A 1019 -0.05 -4.78 -22.07
N SER A 1020 -0.44 -3.71 -21.37
CA SER A 1020 -1.67 -2.97 -21.70
C SER A 1020 -1.47 -2.13 -22.97
N GLU A 1021 -2.57 -1.75 -23.62
CA GLU A 1021 -2.51 -0.84 -24.76
C GLU A 1021 -2.03 0.58 -24.37
N TYR A 1022 -2.14 0.94 -23.09
CA TYR A 1022 -1.75 2.24 -22.55
C TYR A 1022 -0.25 2.39 -22.30
N THR A 1023 0.47 1.28 -22.08
CA THR A 1023 1.91 1.28 -21.76
C THR A 1023 2.80 0.89 -22.94
N VAL A 1024 2.25 0.87 -24.16
CA VAL A 1024 3.02 0.60 -25.38
C VAL A 1024 4.16 1.62 -25.54
N GLY A 1025 5.40 1.11 -25.56
CA GLY A 1025 6.61 1.92 -25.66
C GLY A 1025 7.15 2.46 -24.33
N TYR A 1026 6.57 2.03 -23.19
CA TYR A 1026 7.16 2.26 -21.87
C TYR A 1026 8.45 1.43 -21.70
N CYS A 1027 9.14 1.57 -20.57
CA CYS A 1027 10.41 0.87 -20.37
C CYS A 1027 10.24 -0.66 -20.34
N GLU A 1028 11.09 -1.35 -21.09
CA GLU A 1028 11.28 -2.81 -20.98
C GLU A 1028 12.55 -3.11 -20.16
N TYR A 1029 12.72 -4.35 -19.69
CA TYR A 1029 13.90 -4.75 -18.95
C TYR A 1029 15.20 -4.40 -19.70
N GLY A 1030 16.10 -3.67 -19.02
CA GLY A 1030 17.39 -3.27 -19.59
C GLY A 1030 17.39 -1.94 -20.34
N ASP A 1031 16.22 -1.34 -20.60
CA ASP A 1031 16.13 0.01 -21.17
C ASP A 1031 16.78 1.05 -20.27
N ILE A 1032 17.27 2.16 -20.82
CA ILE A 1032 17.91 3.21 -20.01
C ILE A 1032 17.07 4.47 -20.13
N PRO A 1033 16.30 4.84 -19.09
CA PRO A 1033 15.45 6.02 -19.15
C PRO A 1033 16.30 7.28 -19.26
N THR A 1034 15.74 8.28 -19.94
CA THR A 1034 16.35 9.61 -20.08
C THR A 1034 15.51 10.65 -19.35
N PHE A 1035 16.15 11.69 -18.83
CA PHE A 1035 15.47 12.69 -18.03
C PHE A 1035 15.51 14.07 -18.69
N LYS A 1036 14.47 14.88 -18.45
CA LYS A 1036 14.41 16.29 -18.86
C LYS A 1036 13.95 17.16 -17.69
N LEU A 1037 14.51 18.36 -17.58
CA LEU A 1037 14.08 19.38 -16.61
C LEU A 1037 13.09 20.33 -17.29
N TYR A 1038 11.89 20.43 -16.72
CA TYR A 1038 10.82 21.32 -17.15
C TYR A 1038 10.54 22.41 -16.10
N ARG A 1039 10.43 23.66 -16.53
CA ARG A 1039 10.08 24.79 -15.65
C ARG A 1039 8.75 25.40 -16.07
N PRO A 1040 7.66 25.17 -15.31
CA PRO A 1040 6.33 25.68 -15.65
C PRO A 1040 6.27 27.20 -15.85
N SER A 1041 6.94 27.97 -14.99
CA SER A 1041 6.92 29.44 -15.02
C SER A 1041 7.49 30.07 -16.29
N THR A 1042 8.25 29.30 -17.08
CA THR A 1042 8.90 29.82 -18.30
C THR A 1042 8.68 28.96 -19.54
N GLY A 1043 8.16 27.74 -19.40
CA GLY A 1043 8.10 26.74 -20.48
C GLY A 1043 9.49 26.24 -20.90
N MET A 1044 10.49 26.33 -20.02
CA MET A 1044 11.85 25.81 -20.28
C MET A 1044 11.81 24.28 -20.27
N LEU A 1045 12.43 23.64 -21.26
CA LEU A 1045 12.61 22.19 -21.33
C LEU A 1045 14.03 21.86 -21.77
N ASN A 1046 14.81 21.20 -20.90
CA ASN A 1046 16.21 20.86 -21.18
C ASN A 1046 16.50 19.38 -20.89
N ASP A 1047 17.30 18.75 -21.75
CA ASP A 1047 17.77 17.38 -21.52
C ASP A 1047 18.71 17.33 -20.30
N LEU A 1048 18.55 16.31 -19.47
CA LEU A 1048 19.45 15.95 -18.39
C LEU A 1048 20.27 14.73 -18.77
N LYS A 1049 21.49 14.64 -18.23
CA LYS A 1049 22.37 13.50 -18.42
C LYS A 1049 23.15 13.18 -17.16
N GLY A 1050 23.09 11.92 -16.75
CA GLY A 1050 23.88 11.34 -15.66
C GLY A 1050 24.34 9.93 -15.99
N ASP A 1051 24.83 9.24 -14.97
CA ASP A 1051 25.08 7.79 -14.99
C ASP A 1051 23.79 7.10 -14.54
N THR A 1052 22.91 6.82 -15.49
CA THR A 1052 21.59 6.22 -15.23
C THR A 1052 21.70 4.70 -15.33
N ALA A 1053 21.17 3.97 -14.34
CA ALA A 1053 21.03 2.52 -14.41
C ALA A 1053 19.99 2.11 -15.47
N SER A 1054 20.03 0.84 -15.88
CA SER A 1054 18.95 0.26 -16.67
C SER A 1054 17.69 0.07 -15.82
N TRP A 1055 16.55 0.17 -16.48
CA TRP A 1055 15.24 -0.06 -15.91
C TRP A 1055 15.03 -1.56 -15.66
N GLU A 1056 14.53 -1.86 -14.46
CA GLU A 1056 14.11 -3.17 -14.01
C GLU A 1056 12.91 -2.94 -13.08
N ASN A 1057 11.94 -3.86 -13.06
CA ASN A 1057 10.75 -3.68 -12.24
C ASN A 1057 11.08 -3.53 -10.74
N HIS A 1058 10.39 -2.62 -10.08
CA HIS A 1058 10.54 -2.21 -8.67
C HIS A 1058 11.92 -1.70 -8.25
N ASN A 1059 12.89 -1.65 -9.16
CA ASN A 1059 14.25 -1.28 -8.85
C ASN A 1059 14.34 0.15 -8.29
N ILE A 1060 15.23 0.33 -7.31
CA ILE A 1060 15.57 1.61 -6.71
C ILE A 1060 17.01 1.93 -7.08
N SER A 1061 17.19 2.99 -7.86
CA SER A 1061 18.51 3.45 -8.32
C SER A 1061 18.83 4.83 -7.74
N VAL A 1062 20.10 5.06 -7.37
CA VAL A 1062 20.58 6.37 -6.91
C VAL A 1062 21.49 6.98 -7.96
N ILE A 1063 21.14 8.19 -8.42
CA ILE A 1063 21.91 8.99 -9.39
C ILE A 1063 22.56 10.16 -8.64
N ASP A 1064 23.90 10.17 -8.58
CA ASP A 1064 24.67 11.23 -7.92
C ASP A 1064 24.40 12.63 -8.50
N ASN A 1065 24.29 12.73 -9.83
CA ASN A 1065 24.16 14.01 -10.53
C ASN A 1065 23.53 13.86 -11.92
N LEU A 1066 22.46 14.61 -12.15
CA LEU A 1066 21.89 14.89 -13.46
C LEU A 1066 22.31 16.30 -13.93
N GLY A 1067 23.26 16.34 -14.87
CA GLY A 1067 23.75 17.58 -15.47
C GLY A 1067 22.98 17.98 -16.72
N LEU A 1068 22.98 19.26 -17.07
CA LEU A 1068 22.33 19.72 -18.30
C LEU A 1068 23.10 19.25 -19.53
N SER A 1069 22.37 18.58 -20.43
CA SER A 1069 22.83 18.10 -21.72
C SER A 1069 22.28 19.00 -22.84
N ASN A 1070 22.97 19.06 -23.98
CA ASN A 1070 22.48 19.73 -25.20
C ASN A 1070 22.11 21.22 -25.05
N MET A 1071 22.77 21.95 -24.14
CA MET A 1071 22.58 23.41 -24.01
C MET A 1071 22.69 24.12 -25.38
N PRO A 1072 21.73 25.00 -25.74
CA PRO A 1072 21.73 25.64 -27.04
C PRO A 1072 23.04 26.38 -27.31
N THR A 1073 23.63 26.13 -28.48
CA THR A 1073 24.90 26.77 -28.86
C THR A 1073 24.70 28.10 -29.60
N GLU A 1074 23.48 28.37 -30.06
CA GLU A 1074 23.08 29.62 -30.69
C GLU A 1074 21.68 30.05 -30.25
N ILE A 1075 21.42 31.36 -30.28
CA ILE A 1075 20.08 31.91 -30.03
C ILE A 1075 19.27 31.72 -31.32
N ALA A 1076 18.18 30.96 -31.25
CA ALA A 1076 17.28 30.71 -32.37
C ALA A 1076 15.82 31.00 -31.99
N LEU A 1077 15.01 31.30 -33.00
CA LEU A 1077 13.55 31.37 -32.93
C LEU A 1077 13.05 30.41 -34.00
N GLU A 1078 12.52 29.27 -33.58
CA GLU A 1078 12.12 28.17 -34.44
C GLU A 1078 10.79 28.47 -35.14
N PRO A 1079 10.54 27.85 -36.31
CA PRO A 1079 9.28 28.00 -37.00
C PRO A 1079 8.09 27.63 -36.13
N ALA A 1080 7.29 28.63 -35.75
CA ALA A 1080 5.97 28.43 -35.17
C ALA A 1080 5.15 27.35 -35.89
N TYR A 1081 4.56 26.45 -35.12
CA TYR A 1081 3.77 25.33 -35.61
C TYR A 1081 2.50 25.14 -34.76
N PRO A 1082 1.32 24.97 -35.38
CA PRO A 1082 1.07 25.11 -36.82
C PRO A 1082 1.24 26.56 -37.31
N ASN A 1083 1.51 26.78 -38.61
CA ASN A 1083 1.52 28.12 -39.22
C ASN A 1083 1.32 28.02 -40.75
N PRO A 1084 0.11 28.28 -41.28
CA PRO A 1084 -1.01 28.98 -40.63
C PRO A 1084 -1.65 28.20 -39.47
N PHE A 1085 -2.30 28.91 -38.55
CA PHE A 1085 -2.89 28.35 -37.32
C PHE A 1085 -4.30 28.89 -37.04
N ASN A 1086 -5.07 28.19 -36.20
CA ASN A 1086 -6.44 28.54 -35.79
C ASN A 1086 -6.82 27.94 -34.42
N PRO A 1087 -7.12 28.74 -33.38
CA PRO A 1087 -6.55 30.05 -33.09
C PRO A 1087 -5.21 29.97 -32.33
N THR A 1088 -4.68 28.78 -32.04
CA THR A 1088 -3.46 28.56 -31.22
C THR A 1088 -2.24 28.12 -32.04
N THR A 1089 -1.04 28.56 -31.65
CA THR A 1089 0.24 28.10 -32.23
C THR A 1089 1.34 28.03 -31.18
N ASN A 1090 2.26 27.08 -31.31
CA ASN A 1090 3.44 27.01 -30.47
C ASN A 1090 4.60 27.86 -31.03
N LEU A 1091 5.29 28.55 -30.13
CA LEU A 1091 6.44 29.42 -30.40
C LEU A 1091 7.66 28.89 -29.63
N SER A 1092 8.57 28.23 -30.34
CA SER A 1092 9.77 27.67 -29.72
C SER A 1092 11.01 28.53 -29.98
N TYR A 1093 11.85 28.73 -28.98
CA TYR A 1093 13.09 29.49 -29.10
C TYR A 1093 14.18 28.99 -28.15
N THR A 1094 15.43 29.34 -28.42
CA THR A 1094 16.58 28.89 -27.64
C THR A 1094 17.45 30.04 -27.16
N LEU A 1095 17.98 29.90 -25.94
CA LEU A 1095 18.85 30.87 -25.27
C LEU A 1095 20.18 30.23 -24.88
N VAL A 1096 21.29 30.84 -25.30
CA VAL A 1096 22.66 30.35 -25.01
C VAL A 1096 23.15 30.79 -23.63
N ASN A 1097 22.71 31.95 -23.17
CA ASN A 1097 23.07 32.50 -21.88
C ASN A 1097 21.80 33.06 -21.24
N GLU A 1098 21.74 32.97 -19.93
CA GLU A 1098 20.72 33.63 -19.13
C GLU A 1098 20.72 35.16 -19.32
N GLY A 1099 19.55 35.79 -19.18
CA GLY A 1099 19.38 37.23 -19.31
C GLY A 1099 17.93 37.68 -19.49
N GLU A 1100 17.73 39.01 -19.55
CA GLU A 1100 16.43 39.61 -19.89
C GLU A 1100 16.06 39.36 -21.35
N ILE A 1101 14.87 38.77 -21.56
CA ILE A 1101 14.32 38.42 -22.86
C ILE A 1101 12.93 39.04 -23.01
N LYS A 1102 12.65 39.52 -24.22
CA LYS A 1102 11.32 40.01 -24.61
C LYS A 1102 10.82 39.30 -25.87
N LEU A 1103 9.79 38.48 -25.73
CA LEU A 1103 9.05 37.85 -26.84
C LEU A 1103 7.73 38.61 -27.05
N SER A 1104 7.50 39.13 -28.26
CA SER A 1104 6.38 40.04 -28.51
C SER A 1104 5.74 39.83 -29.87
N ILE A 1105 4.43 40.01 -29.94
CA ILE A 1105 3.65 39.92 -31.18
C ILE A 1105 3.34 41.32 -31.71
N TYR A 1106 3.47 41.48 -33.02
CA TYR A 1106 3.18 42.71 -33.75
C TYR A 1106 2.22 42.47 -34.91
N ASP A 1107 1.34 43.43 -35.18
CA ASP A 1107 0.47 43.41 -36.35
C ASP A 1107 1.22 43.81 -37.64
N ILE A 1108 0.55 43.71 -38.79
CA ILE A 1108 1.13 44.12 -40.09
C ILE A 1108 1.51 45.61 -40.18
N ASN A 1109 0.98 46.46 -39.29
CA ASN A 1109 1.31 47.89 -39.20
C ASN A 1109 2.50 48.14 -38.27
N GLY A 1110 3.04 47.12 -37.62
CA GLY A 1110 4.10 47.20 -36.61
C GLY A 1110 3.61 47.72 -35.26
N ARG A 1111 2.31 47.65 -34.98
CA ARG A 1111 1.75 47.92 -33.65
C ARG A 1111 1.99 46.69 -32.78
N LEU A 1112 2.51 46.91 -31.58
CA LEU A 1112 2.59 45.87 -30.55
C LEU A 1112 1.17 45.41 -30.22
N VAL A 1113 0.95 44.11 -30.38
CA VAL A 1113 -0.29 43.43 -30.04
C VAL A 1113 -0.20 42.98 -28.59
N GLU A 1114 0.87 42.27 -28.25
CA GLU A 1114 1.01 41.58 -26.97
C GLU A 1114 2.49 41.30 -26.64
N HIS A 1115 2.80 41.26 -25.35
CA HIS A 1115 4.06 40.73 -24.82
C HIS A 1115 3.78 39.32 -24.27
N ILE A 1116 4.36 38.30 -24.91
CA ILE A 1116 4.22 36.90 -24.47
C ILE A 1116 5.21 36.61 -23.33
N VAL A 1117 6.43 37.16 -23.45
CA VAL A 1117 7.46 37.06 -22.41
C VAL A 1117 8.13 38.43 -22.27
N ASP A 1118 8.30 38.89 -21.04
CA ASP A 1118 9.08 40.09 -20.68
C ASP A 1118 9.75 39.89 -19.32
N SER A 1119 10.67 38.95 -19.24
CA SER A 1119 11.28 38.51 -17.99
C SER A 1119 12.74 38.06 -18.17
N TYR A 1120 13.41 37.85 -17.04
CA TYR A 1120 14.71 37.19 -17.00
C TYR A 1120 14.51 35.68 -17.20
N GLN A 1121 15.24 35.08 -18.14
CA GLN A 1121 15.20 33.64 -18.40
C GLN A 1121 16.60 33.04 -18.36
N HIS A 1122 16.70 31.78 -17.94
CA HIS A 1122 17.95 31.04 -17.93
C HIS A 1122 18.39 30.61 -19.35
N ALA A 1123 19.55 29.97 -19.48
CA ALA A 1123 19.91 29.34 -20.75
C ALA A 1123 19.11 28.04 -20.93
N GLY A 1124 18.60 27.80 -22.13
CA GLY A 1124 17.77 26.63 -22.41
C GLY A 1124 16.90 26.77 -23.65
N SER A 1125 16.10 25.73 -23.91
CA SER A 1125 15.06 25.73 -24.94
C SER A 1125 13.71 26.03 -24.30
N TYR A 1126 12.91 26.85 -24.97
CA TYR A 1126 11.62 27.33 -24.49
C TYR A 1126 10.56 27.02 -25.54
N ASN A 1127 9.39 26.54 -25.11
CA ASN A 1127 8.23 26.36 -25.97
C ASN A 1127 7.00 26.99 -25.31
N ILE A 1128 6.36 27.93 -26.00
CA ILE A 1128 5.23 28.69 -25.44
C ILE A 1128 4.08 28.66 -26.43
N SER A 1129 2.88 28.29 -25.96
CA SER A 1129 1.65 28.39 -26.74
C SER A 1129 1.15 29.84 -26.78
N TRP A 1130 0.75 30.31 -27.95
CA TRP A 1130 0.08 31.61 -28.11
C TRP A 1130 -1.34 31.39 -28.62
N ASP A 1131 -2.33 31.72 -27.80
CA ASP A 1131 -3.74 31.77 -28.21
C ASP A 1131 -4.06 33.14 -28.81
N ALA A 1132 -4.48 33.13 -30.07
CA ALA A 1132 -4.89 34.32 -30.80
C ALA A 1132 -6.41 34.41 -31.02
N SER A 1133 -7.20 33.71 -30.20
CA SER A 1133 -8.68 33.65 -30.24
C SER A 1133 -9.32 35.04 -30.27
N THR A 1134 -8.78 36.01 -29.53
CA THR A 1134 -9.28 37.39 -29.46
C THR A 1134 -8.86 38.28 -30.65
N PHE A 1135 -7.97 37.80 -31.53
CA PHE A 1135 -7.42 38.57 -32.65
C PHE A 1135 -8.08 38.21 -34.00
N SER A 1136 -8.01 39.15 -34.96
CA SER A 1136 -8.60 38.97 -36.31
C SER A 1136 -7.69 38.18 -37.25
N SER A 1137 -8.25 37.30 -38.10
CA SER A 1137 -7.48 36.59 -39.14
C SER A 1137 -6.57 37.54 -39.93
N GLY A 1138 -5.29 37.18 -40.09
CA GLY A 1138 -4.31 38.12 -40.61
C GLY A 1138 -2.86 37.66 -40.52
N ILE A 1139 -1.96 38.59 -40.84
CA ILE A 1139 -0.51 38.38 -40.75
C ILE A 1139 0.00 39.10 -39.51
N TYR A 1140 0.70 38.34 -38.67
CA TYR A 1140 1.36 38.80 -37.46
C TYR A 1140 2.87 38.56 -37.56
N PHE A 1141 3.63 39.18 -36.67
CA PHE A 1141 5.06 38.97 -36.53
C PHE A 1141 5.41 38.75 -35.07
N VAL A 1142 6.04 37.61 -34.77
CA VAL A 1142 6.68 37.36 -33.48
C VAL A 1142 8.11 37.90 -33.52
N SER A 1143 8.52 38.56 -32.45
CA SER A 1143 9.86 39.12 -32.28
C SER A 1143 10.45 38.67 -30.95
N LEU A 1144 11.61 38.03 -31.00
CA LEU A 1144 12.41 37.67 -29.84
C LEU A 1144 13.57 38.66 -29.71
N SER A 1145 13.60 39.42 -28.63
CA SER A 1145 14.64 40.40 -28.30
C SER A 1145 15.45 39.91 -27.10
N THR A 1146 16.76 39.83 -27.26
CA THR A 1146 17.71 39.55 -26.18
C THR A 1146 18.72 40.69 -26.05
N ASN A 1147 19.58 40.65 -25.02
CA ASN A 1147 20.70 41.59 -24.88
C ASN A 1147 21.65 41.63 -26.10
N SER A 1148 21.68 40.59 -26.92
CA SER A 1148 22.67 40.43 -28.00
C SER A 1148 22.06 40.26 -29.41
N SER A 1149 20.78 39.92 -29.52
CA SER A 1149 20.12 39.57 -30.78
C SER A 1149 18.66 40.05 -30.84
N LEU A 1150 18.16 40.20 -32.06
CA LEU A 1150 16.73 40.43 -32.34
C LEU A 1150 16.35 39.51 -33.51
N LEU A 1151 15.49 38.53 -33.25
CA LEU A 1151 14.97 37.59 -34.23
C LEU A 1151 13.49 37.87 -34.49
N THR A 1152 13.03 37.64 -35.70
CA THR A 1152 11.65 37.94 -36.09
C THR A 1152 11.14 36.91 -37.07
N GLN A 1153 9.92 36.44 -36.85
CA GLN A 1153 9.24 35.47 -37.71
C GLN A 1153 7.82 35.93 -38.04
N LYS A 1154 7.33 35.54 -39.22
CA LYS A 1154 5.95 35.79 -39.67
C LYS A 1154 5.01 34.68 -39.18
N LEU A 1155 3.85 35.08 -38.68
CA LEU A 1155 2.73 34.20 -38.30
C LEU A 1155 1.51 34.49 -39.19
N ILE A 1156 0.67 33.49 -39.44
CA ILE A 1156 -0.54 33.59 -40.24
C ILE A 1156 -1.71 32.98 -39.48
N LEU A 1157 -2.57 33.83 -38.91
CA LEU A 1157 -3.80 33.41 -38.24
C LEU A 1157 -4.91 33.26 -39.27
N VAL A 1158 -5.59 32.12 -39.27
CA VAL A 1158 -6.72 31.81 -40.16
C VAL A 1158 -7.89 31.31 -39.34
N LYS A 1159 -8.81 32.20 -38.99
CA LYS A 1159 -10.19 31.81 -38.66
C LYS A 1159 -10.98 31.50 -39.92
#